data_AF-A0A971QBR3-F1
#
_entry.id   AF-A0A971QBR3-F1
#
_cell.length_a   1.000
_cell.length_b   1.000
_cell.length_c   1.000
_cell.angle_alpha   90.00
_cell.angle_beta   90.00
_cell.angle_gamma   90.00
#
_symmetry.space_group_name_H-M   'P 1'
#
loop_
_entity.id
_entity.type
_entity.pdbx_description
1 polymer ?
#
loop_
_entity_poly.entity_id
_entity_poly.type
_entity_poly.pdbx_seq_one_letter_code
_entity_poly.pdbx_strand_id
1 'polypeptide(L)'
;MRAWLLGGLLLCIATAGSAPAAEVVIDNGGPGFTTLSGSWRVGKAGTPWGKDYLFVITVDGEPTAEVEWRPDLPADATYKVEVWYVADRHRSPDAPYTVDHAGGSETVRIDQRANSGQWVSIGQFAFRSGQAGCVRLANNAQRRMVVADAVRFTPLDTQPDAPPAASPASGPAPDQPVSTFADDTPEFRGMWITRFEWPDRDPAKAKAKIDTMMAQLAENHFNAAVFQVRGQADTFYPSPHEPWSPLMSPTGADPGWDPLEYALESAHANKLEFHAYINTHVAWQDAKREPPADPGHVFHRHTNTASPETCDWLVHDQDGRPVQYASDNYVWIAPGVPAAQAYIREQVMYVVRRYAVDGVHFDRIRTAGANHSYDPISRARQAPGSEGNPHNLDFGDWTRDQITRMLTDLYAQIMEVRPAVQVSATPVGLYRQERYPRYPGGFHYGYSKCYQDGQAWMAAGALDYIAPQIYWADSDSPPNFSEILPDWVANSAGRHVYVGLIASMSPREIVRQVRFTREVGGQGSIMFHHGRFASKKYFELFTQAGAPYAQKVPTPPMPWKDAPTEGIIIGTVTRDDDGEPVVDAQITRTDSEYVALSSADGLYSMLKVPPGTYTLTCRKQGLPEWQVADVRITAGQVTRVNMALGAVVAAAPPPEPKPTVLAESPETPEPTAITPPTEPGRPATSHQTPSAESTDTPAPKPEATASPAPSETTEDPHDTPKPSTTSRVVTIILFVLLIAAVGAAVAVAIFHFVLDRDKTS
;
A
#
# COMPACT_ATOMS: atom_id res chain seq x y z
N MET A 1 70.66 20.26 -9.39
CA MET A 1 71.00 19.27 -10.45
C MET A 1 69.66 18.86 -11.07
N ARG A 2 69.46 18.76 -12.40
CA ARG A 2 70.09 17.85 -13.40
C ARG A 2 69.94 16.37 -12.99
N ALA A 3 69.41 15.45 -13.80
CA ALA A 3 68.94 15.55 -15.20
C ALA A 3 67.78 14.58 -15.53
N TRP A 4 67.35 14.55 -16.79
CA TRP A 4 66.25 13.77 -17.36
C TRP A 4 66.55 12.28 -17.55
N LEU A 5 65.49 11.47 -17.67
CA LEU A 5 65.40 10.39 -18.66
C LEU A 5 63.92 10.19 -19.09
N LEU A 6 63.69 9.77 -20.34
CA LEU A 6 62.35 9.56 -20.94
C LEU A 6 62.04 8.07 -21.10
N GLY A 7 60.75 7.75 -21.29
CA GLY A 7 60.31 6.59 -22.09
C GLY A 7 59.16 5.79 -21.47
N GLY A 8 57.92 5.98 -21.96
CA GLY A 8 56.76 5.25 -21.46
C GLY A 8 55.41 5.77 -21.95
N LEU A 9 55.25 5.99 -23.26
CA LEU A 9 53.97 6.45 -23.83
C LEU A 9 53.01 5.27 -23.99
N LEU A 10 51.98 5.19 -23.14
CA LEU A 10 50.82 4.32 -23.37
C LEU A 10 49.63 5.17 -23.87
N LEU A 11 49.16 4.89 -25.08
CA LEU A 11 48.13 5.66 -25.75
C LEU A 11 46.73 5.20 -25.30
N CYS A 12 46.25 5.73 -24.17
CA CYS A 12 44.82 5.63 -23.83
C CYS A 12 44.02 6.55 -24.76
N ILE A 13 43.45 5.99 -25.83
CA ILE A 13 42.45 6.69 -26.65
C ILE A 13 41.19 6.83 -25.79
N ALA A 14 41.00 8.01 -25.21
CA ALA A 14 39.72 8.40 -24.65
C ALA A 14 38.73 8.59 -25.80
N THR A 15 37.93 7.57 -26.10
CA THR A 15 36.75 7.72 -26.96
C THR A 15 35.82 8.72 -26.29
N ALA A 16 35.68 9.91 -26.88
CA ALA A 16 34.69 10.88 -26.44
C ALA A 16 33.30 10.28 -26.66
N GLY A 17 32.66 9.81 -25.58
CA GLY A 17 31.26 9.44 -25.62
C GLY A 17 30.44 10.65 -26.03
N SER A 18 29.56 10.50 -27.02
CA SER A 18 28.60 11.54 -27.35
C SER A 18 27.79 11.86 -26.10
N ALA A 19 27.54 13.15 -25.83
CA ALA A 19 26.44 13.51 -24.96
C ALA A 19 25.13 12.96 -25.55
N PRO A 20 24.15 12.55 -24.74
CA PRO A 20 22.83 12.22 -25.24
C PRO A 20 22.25 13.45 -25.96
N ALA A 21 21.56 13.21 -27.07
CA ALA A 21 20.96 14.27 -27.86
C ALA A 21 19.91 15.01 -27.01
N ALA A 22 19.99 16.34 -26.98
CA ALA A 22 19.06 17.16 -26.19
C ALA A 22 17.67 17.24 -26.84
N GLU A 23 16.64 17.35 -25.99
CA GLU A 23 15.29 17.75 -26.36
C GLU A 23 15.31 19.18 -26.92
N VAL A 24 14.66 19.41 -28.07
CA VAL A 24 14.53 20.73 -28.69
C VAL A 24 13.06 21.17 -28.64
N VAL A 25 12.80 22.34 -28.05
CA VAL A 25 11.46 22.94 -27.92
C VAL A 25 11.47 24.35 -28.52
N ILE A 26 10.45 24.67 -29.31
CA ILE A 26 10.32 25.94 -30.03
C ILE A 26 8.93 26.51 -29.76
N ASP A 27 8.86 27.70 -29.16
CA ASP A 27 7.64 28.49 -28.90
C ASP A 27 7.27 29.39 -30.11
N ASN A 28 6.02 29.87 -30.20
CA ASN A 28 5.56 30.78 -31.26
C ASN A 28 6.17 32.20 -31.20
N GLY A 29 7.07 32.49 -30.24
CA GLY A 29 7.96 33.65 -30.25
C GLY A 29 9.45 33.29 -30.17
N GLY A 30 9.81 32.00 -30.25
CA GLY A 30 11.15 31.48 -30.02
C GLY A 30 12.05 31.42 -31.27
N PRO A 31 13.39 31.30 -31.10
CA PRO A 31 14.31 31.02 -32.20
C PRO A 31 13.93 29.70 -32.89
N GLY A 32 13.81 29.73 -34.23
CA GLY A 32 13.34 28.60 -35.03
C GLY A 32 11.85 28.66 -35.39
N PHE A 33 11.06 29.56 -34.80
CA PHE A 33 9.69 29.82 -35.27
C PHE A 33 9.66 30.87 -36.40
N THR A 34 8.73 30.73 -37.34
CA THR A 34 8.48 31.72 -38.40
C THR A 34 7.04 31.68 -38.91
N THR A 35 6.38 32.85 -39.03
CA THR A 35 5.13 32.97 -39.77
C THR A 35 5.44 33.02 -41.27
N LEU A 36 5.06 31.96 -42.01
CA LEU A 36 5.29 31.85 -43.45
C LEU A 36 4.29 32.70 -44.24
N SER A 37 3.02 32.72 -43.84
CA SER A 37 1.96 33.45 -44.54
C SER A 37 0.77 33.81 -43.65
N GLY A 38 -0.01 34.80 -44.09
CA GLY A 38 -1.26 35.21 -43.48
C GLY A 38 -1.13 36.05 -42.20
N SER A 39 -2.24 36.67 -41.80
CA SER A 39 -2.30 37.61 -40.66
C SER A 39 -2.73 36.90 -39.37
N TRP A 40 -1.81 36.18 -38.75
CA TRP A 40 -2.00 35.54 -37.45
C TRP A 40 -2.18 36.59 -36.33
N ARG A 41 -3.01 36.28 -35.34
CA ARG A 41 -3.37 37.16 -34.22
C ARG A 41 -2.86 36.59 -32.91
N VAL A 42 -2.35 37.46 -32.05
CA VAL A 42 -1.88 37.10 -30.71
C VAL A 42 -3.08 36.91 -29.76
N GLY A 43 -3.20 35.74 -29.15
CA GLY A 43 -4.14 35.40 -28.09
C GLY A 43 -3.42 35.30 -26.75
N LYS A 44 -3.93 35.99 -25.72
CA LYS A 44 -3.31 35.99 -24.38
C LYS A 44 -3.99 34.96 -23.48
N ALA A 45 -3.26 33.92 -23.13
CA ALA A 45 -3.54 33.00 -22.03
C ALA A 45 -2.20 32.68 -21.35
N GLY A 46 -2.21 32.34 -20.06
CA GLY A 46 -1.01 31.85 -19.39
C GLY A 46 -0.73 30.41 -19.82
N THR A 47 0.13 30.22 -20.82
CA THR A 47 0.61 28.90 -21.27
C THR A 47 1.96 28.59 -20.61
N PRO A 48 2.38 27.32 -20.50
CA PRO A 48 3.68 26.99 -19.90
C PRO A 48 4.89 27.38 -20.77
N TRP A 49 4.70 27.53 -22.09
CA TRP A 49 5.78 27.67 -23.07
C TRP A 49 5.97 29.09 -23.62
N GLY A 50 5.04 30.00 -23.31
CA GLY A 50 5.07 31.38 -23.76
C GLY A 50 4.24 32.30 -22.87
N LYS A 51 4.02 33.53 -23.32
CA LYS A 51 3.12 34.52 -22.66
C LYS A 51 1.79 34.71 -23.41
N ASP A 52 1.72 34.15 -24.61
CA ASP A 52 0.67 34.25 -25.60
C ASP A 52 0.81 33.10 -26.60
N TYR A 53 -0.21 32.92 -27.45
CA TYR A 53 -0.22 31.99 -28.58
C TYR A 53 -0.69 32.72 -29.84
N LEU A 54 -0.41 32.19 -31.03
CA LEU A 54 -0.95 32.71 -32.29
C LEU A 54 -2.21 31.96 -32.71
N PHE A 55 -3.18 32.66 -33.32
CA PHE A 55 -4.37 32.05 -33.92
C PHE A 55 -4.80 32.75 -35.20
N VAL A 56 -5.40 32.01 -36.12
CA VAL A 56 -5.93 32.54 -37.39
C VAL A 56 -7.24 31.84 -37.74
N ILE A 57 -8.13 32.56 -38.43
CA ILE A 57 -9.40 31.99 -38.91
C ILE A 57 -9.12 30.95 -39.99
N THR A 58 -9.85 29.85 -39.97
CA THR A 58 -9.75 28.75 -40.92
C THR A 58 -10.39 29.06 -42.27
N VAL A 59 -9.96 28.36 -43.32
CA VAL A 59 -10.52 28.43 -44.68
C VAL A 59 -10.80 27.04 -45.24
N ASP A 60 -11.76 26.95 -46.16
CA ASP A 60 -11.98 25.75 -46.98
C ASP A 60 -11.09 25.80 -48.24
N GLY A 61 -10.39 24.72 -48.56
CA GLY A 61 -9.55 24.59 -49.75
C GLY A 61 -8.06 24.86 -49.50
N GLU A 62 -7.45 25.70 -50.33
CA GLU A 62 -6.02 26.04 -50.22
C GLU A 62 -5.73 26.90 -48.97
N PRO A 63 -4.58 26.71 -48.30
CA PRO A 63 -4.23 27.48 -47.11
C PRO A 63 -3.94 28.94 -47.45
N THR A 64 -4.34 29.83 -46.55
CA THR A 64 -4.15 31.29 -46.66
C THR A 64 -3.28 31.86 -45.54
N ALA A 65 -2.94 31.02 -44.56
CA ALA A 65 -2.06 31.35 -43.45
C ALA A 65 -1.31 30.10 -42.95
N GLU A 66 0.01 30.20 -42.85
CA GLU A 66 0.92 29.13 -42.40
C GLU A 66 1.99 29.67 -41.43
N VAL A 67 2.44 28.81 -40.52
CA VAL A 67 3.58 29.00 -39.62
C VAL A 67 4.49 27.78 -39.65
N GLU A 68 5.76 27.95 -39.27
CA GLU A 68 6.79 26.92 -39.22
C GLU A 68 7.53 26.93 -37.88
N TRP A 69 7.85 25.75 -37.35
CA TRP A 69 8.83 25.49 -36.30
C TRP A 69 9.97 24.65 -36.89
N ARG A 70 11.15 25.25 -37.09
CA ARG A 70 12.35 24.64 -37.68
C ARG A 70 13.44 24.47 -36.61
N PRO A 71 13.64 23.26 -36.07
CA PRO A 71 14.66 23.00 -35.06
C PRO A 71 16.08 23.03 -35.63
N ASP A 72 17.05 23.28 -34.77
CA ASP A 72 18.47 23.00 -35.03
C ASP A 72 18.82 21.72 -34.26
N LEU A 73 18.74 20.56 -34.93
CA LEU A 73 18.77 19.27 -34.26
C LEU A 73 20.22 18.79 -34.01
N PRO A 74 20.55 18.30 -32.79
CA PRO A 74 21.93 17.95 -32.44
C PRO A 74 22.47 16.67 -33.10
N ALA A 75 21.62 15.81 -33.67
CA ALA A 75 22.02 14.53 -34.25
C ALA A 75 21.08 14.09 -35.39
N ASP A 76 21.57 13.20 -36.27
CA ASP A 76 20.72 12.39 -37.15
C ASP A 76 20.09 11.27 -36.30
N ALA A 77 18.78 11.31 -36.09
CA ALA A 77 18.05 10.38 -35.23
C ALA A 77 16.55 10.33 -35.54
N THR A 78 15.83 9.33 -35.00
CA THR A 78 14.36 9.38 -34.92
C THR A 78 13.96 10.27 -33.76
N TYR A 79 13.19 11.32 -34.03
CA TYR A 79 12.62 12.19 -33.01
C TYR A 79 11.12 11.92 -32.86
N LYS A 80 10.65 11.78 -31.62
CA LYS A 80 9.23 11.96 -31.30
C LYS A 80 8.91 13.45 -31.46
N VAL A 81 7.89 13.75 -32.24
CA VAL A 81 7.43 15.12 -32.49
C VAL A 81 6.10 15.33 -31.79
N GLU A 82 6.00 16.44 -31.04
CA GLU A 82 4.82 16.78 -30.24
C GLU A 82 4.50 18.26 -30.37
N VAL A 83 3.22 18.60 -30.26
CA VAL A 83 2.70 19.98 -30.40
C VAL A 83 1.98 20.39 -29.13
N TRP A 84 2.01 21.67 -28.81
CA TRP A 84 1.21 22.31 -27.77
C TRP A 84 0.23 23.29 -28.42
N TYR A 85 -0.89 23.58 -27.76
CA TYR A 85 -1.86 24.61 -28.15
C TYR A 85 -2.88 24.86 -27.03
N VAL A 86 -3.52 26.04 -27.05
CA VAL A 86 -4.61 26.38 -26.11
C VAL A 86 -5.97 25.93 -26.67
N ALA A 87 -6.49 24.82 -26.14
CA ALA A 87 -7.74 24.24 -26.63
C ALA A 87 -8.98 25.03 -26.21
N ASP A 88 -9.97 25.10 -27.10
CA ASP A 88 -11.27 25.74 -26.88
C ASP A 88 -12.33 25.18 -27.86
N ARG A 89 -13.62 25.31 -27.51
CA ARG A 89 -14.75 24.88 -28.34
C ARG A 89 -14.80 25.51 -29.75
N HIS A 90 -14.15 26.67 -29.94
CA HIS A 90 -14.07 27.39 -31.21
C HIS A 90 -12.84 27.02 -32.07
N ARG A 91 -11.94 26.14 -31.61
CA ARG A 91 -10.83 25.66 -32.44
C ARG A 91 -11.28 24.65 -33.51
N SER A 92 -10.40 24.40 -34.46
CA SER A 92 -10.51 23.34 -35.47
C SER A 92 -10.44 21.93 -34.82
N PRO A 93 -11.23 20.96 -35.32
CA PRO A 93 -11.14 19.54 -34.96
C PRO A 93 -10.03 18.76 -35.71
N ASP A 94 -9.31 19.42 -36.62
CA ASP A 94 -8.61 18.79 -37.75
C ASP A 94 -7.42 19.67 -38.22
N ALA A 95 -6.72 20.32 -37.30
CA ALA A 95 -5.64 21.25 -37.60
C ALA A 95 -4.45 20.52 -38.27
N PRO A 96 -4.04 20.89 -39.49
CA PRO A 96 -3.00 20.17 -40.24
C PRO A 96 -1.59 20.61 -39.84
N TYR A 97 -0.89 19.75 -39.09
CA TYR A 97 0.55 19.84 -38.87
C TYR A 97 1.28 18.98 -39.90
N THR A 98 2.07 19.59 -40.78
CA THR A 98 2.91 18.90 -41.77
C THR A 98 4.34 18.83 -41.27
N VAL A 99 4.90 17.63 -41.17
CA VAL A 99 6.26 17.37 -40.70
C VAL A 99 7.13 17.10 -41.91
N ASP A 100 8.08 18.00 -42.19
CA ASP A 100 9.12 17.79 -43.21
C ASP A 100 10.33 17.14 -42.53
N HIS A 101 10.69 15.93 -42.94
CA HIS A 101 11.66 15.07 -42.25
C HIS A 101 12.57 14.34 -43.25
N ALA A 102 13.54 13.55 -42.78
CA ALA A 102 14.57 12.94 -43.63
C ALA A 102 14.03 11.88 -44.62
N GLY A 103 12.79 11.40 -44.42
CA GLY A 103 12.11 10.43 -45.30
C GLY A 103 11.09 11.05 -46.26
N GLY A 104 10.66 12.29 -46.06
CA GLY A 104 9.57 12.90 -46.83
C GLY A 104 8.87 14.05 -46.11
N SER A 105 7.56 14.16 -46.35
CA SER A 105 6.68 15.17 -45.76
C SER A 105 5.35 14.50 -45.41
N GLU A 106 4.93 14.55 -44.15
CA GLU A 106 3.73 13.86 -43.65
C GLU A 106 2.80 14.83 -42.91
N THR A 107 1.50 14.86 -43.26
CA THR A 107 0.51 15.75 -42.63
C THR A 107 -0.39 15.01 -41.65
N VAL A 108 -0.39 15.45 -40.39
CA VAL A 108 -1.17 14.91 -39.28
C VAL A 108 -2.23 15.93 -38.84
N ARG A 109 -3.46 15.46 -38.64
CA ARG A 109 -4.64 16.29 -38.35
C ARG A 109 -4.99 16.20 -36.86
N ILE A 110 -5.02 17.34 -36.16
CA ILE A 110 -5.14 17.39 -34.68
C ILE A 110 -6.39 18.13 -34.21
N ASP A 111 -7.13 17.53 -33.26
CA ASP A 111 -8.31 18.15 -32.63
C ASP A 111 -7.92 19.17 -31.57
N GLN A 112 -7.79 20.43 -31.99
CA GLN A 112 -7.44 21.54 -31.12
C GLN A 112 -8.56 21.96 -30.14
N ARG A 113 -9.67 21.21 -30.03
CA ARG A 113 -10.74 21.47 -29.05
C ARG A 113 -10.54 20.72 -27.73
N ALA A 114 -9.60 19.77 -27.70
CA ALA A 114 -9.23 18.97 -26.53
C ALA A 114 -7.71 19.03 -26.27
N ASN A 115 -7.24 18.51 -25.15
CA ASN A 115 -5.81 18.34 -24.82
C ASN A 115 -5.00 19.65 -24.63
N SER A 116 -5.65 20.74 -24.19
CA SER A 116 -4.90 21.87 -23.61
C SER A 116 -4.20 21.43 -22.32
N GLY A 117 -2.98 21.90 -22.05
CA GLY A 117 -2.27 21.50 -20.83
C GLY A 117 -1.62 20.11 -20.93
N GLN A 118 -1.12 19.74 -22.11
CA GLN A 118 -0.22 18.61 -22.33
C GLN A 118 0.42 18.71 -23.72
N TRP A 119 1.56 18.03 -23.91
CA TRP A 119 2.14 17.79 -25.22
C TRP A 119 1.36 16.72 -25.98
N VAL A 120 0.96 17.03 -27.23
CA VAL A 120 0.20 16.13 -28.10
C VAL A 120 1.13 15.58 -29.18
N SER A 121 1.44 14.29 -29.13
CA SER A 121 2.33 13.68 -30.13
C SER A 121 1.67 13.62 -31.50
N ILE A 122 2.39 14.14 -32.51
CA ILE A 122 1.99 14.06 -33.92
C ILE A 122 2.73 12.94 -34.67
N GLY A 123 3.76 12.33 -34.09
CA GLY A 123 4.38 11.11 -34.60
C GLY A 123 5.81 10.89 -34.13
N GLN A 124 6.50 9.98 -34.81
CA GLN A 124 7.94 9.74 -34.67
C GLN A 124 8.54 9.72 -36.07
N PHE A 125 9.52 10.59 -36.33
CA PHE A 125 10.07 10.78 -37.67
C PHE A 125 11.59 10.81 -37.63
N ALA A 126 12.25 10.18 -38.60
CA ALA A 126 13.69 10.31 -38.78
C ALA A 126 14.04 11.72 -39.28
N PHE A 127 14.87 12.45 -38.55
CA PHE A 127 15.44 13.73 -38.95
C PHE A 127 16.96 13.61 -39.14
N ARG A 128 17.52 14.57 -39.88
CA ARG A 128 18.96 14.84 -39.87
C ARG A 128 19.27 15.96 -38.90
N SER A 129 20.52 15.99 -38.43
CA SER A 129 21.10 17.09 -37.69
C SER A 129 21.01 18.42 -38.45
N GLY A 130 21.05 19.53 -37.70
CA GLY A 130 20.86 20.87 -38.22
C GLY A 130 19.40 21.20 -38.51
N GLN A 131 19.19 22.16 -39.42
CA GLN A 131 17.89 22.80 -39.70
C GLN A 131 17.15 22.24 -40.93
N ALA A 132 17.44 20.99 -41.32
CA ALA A 132 16.93 20.41 -42.56
C ALA A 132 15.40 20.18 -42.55
N GLY A 133 14.88 19.63 -41.46
CA GLY A 133 13.44 19.38 -41.28
C GLY A 133 12.72 20.48 -40.50
N CYS A 134 11.39 20.43 -40.48
CA CYS A 134 10.54 21.36 -39.72
C CYS A 134 9.14 20.77 -39.49
N VAL A 135 8.32 21.48 -38.71
CA VAL A 135 6.88 21.28 -38.61
C VAL A 135 6.19 22.55 -39.09
N ARG A 136 5.15 22.44 -39.93
CA ARG A 136 4.35 23.55 -40.44
C ARG A 136 2.88 23.38 -40.07
N LEU A 137 2.20 24.44 -39.63
CA LEU A 137 0.75 24.42 -39.37
C LEU A 137 0.03 25.37 -40.33
N ALA A 138 -0.98 24.85 -41.03
CA ALA A 138 -1.79 25.60 -42.00
C ALA A 138 -3.24 25.81 -41.52
N ASN A 139 -3.93 26.81 -42.08
CA ASN A 139 -5.31 27.15 -41.70
C ASN A 139 -6.42 26.50 -42.56
N ASN A 140 -6.09 25.57 -43.46
CA ASN A 140 -7.08 24.82 -44.24
C ASN A 140 -7.67 23.64 -43.45
N ALA A 141 -8.58 23.97 -42.54
CA ALA A 141 -9.19 23.08 -41.56
C ALA A 141 -10.64 23.49 -41.25
N GLN A 142 -11.41 22.63 -40.61
CA GLN A 142 -12.81 22.90 -40.28
C GLN A 142 -12.99 23.86 -39.08
N ARG A 143 -14.23 24.33 -38.91
CA ARG A 143 -14.70 25.28 -37.88
C ARG A 143 -14.20 26.71 -38.05
N ARG A 144 -13.50 27.29 -37.07
CA ARG A 144 -13.40 28.75 -36.90
C ARG A 144 -11.99 29.30 -36.72
N MET A 145 -11.05 28.54 -36.16
CA MET A 145 -9.63 28.94 -36.06
C MET A 145 -8.70 27.77 -35.72
N VAL A 146 -7.47 27.82 -36.22
CA VAL A 146 -6.33 27.03 -35.72
C VAL A 146 -5.47 27.88 -34.78
N VAL A 147 -4.69 27.22 -33.93
CA VAL A 147 -3.75 27.82 -32.96
C VAL A 147 -2.34 27.29 -33.19
N ALA A 148 -1.36 28.18 -33.15
CA ALA A 148 0.06 27.89 -33.08
C ALA A 148 0.61 28.35 -31.73
N ASP A 149 1.28 27.44 -31.03
CA ASP A 149 1.91 27.64 -29.71
C ASP A 149 3.32 27.01 -29.81
N ALA A 150 3.70 26.07 -28.95
CA ALA A 150 4.99 25.38 -29.04
C ALA A 150 5.01 24.04 -29.80
N VAL A 151 6.20 23.63 -30.28
CA VAL A 151 6.50 22.30 -30.85
C VAL A 151 7.77 21.73 -30.21
N ARG A 152 7.78 20.43 -29.95
CA ARG A 152 8.86 19.66 -29.33
C ARG A 152 9.37 18.55 -30.25
N PHE A 153 10.68 18.36 -30.24
CA PHE A 153 11.42 17.26 -30.85
C PHE A 153 12.24 16.56 -29.75
N THR A 154 11.82 15.37 -29.33
CA THR A 154 12.54 14.54 -28.35
C THR A 154 13.24 13.39 -29.08
N PRO A 155 14.58 13.28 -29.07
CA PRO A 155 15.28 12.17 -29.71
C PRO A 155 14.95 10.85 -29.01
N LEU A 156 14.87 9.78 -29.78
CA LEU A 156 14.67 8.43 -29.28
C LEU A 156 15.99 7.66 -29.40
N ASP A 157 16.51 7.18 -28.27
CA ASP A 157 17.79 6.46 -28.23
C ASP A 157 17.75 5.21 -29.12
N THR A 158 18.66 5.17 -30.08
CA THR A 158 18.84 4.02 -30.98
C THR A 158 19.96 3.13 -30.46
N GLN A 159 19.68 1.85 -30.25
CA GLN A 159 20.74 0.85 -30.09
C GLN A 159 21.52 0.72 -31.42
N PRO A 160 22.85 0.53 -31.39
CA PRO A 160 23.63 0.33 -32.60
C PRO A 160 23.27 -0.98 -33.33
N ASP A 161 22.95 -0.83 -34.62
CA ASP A 161 22.88 -1.84 -35.69
C ASP A 161 22.86 -3.34 -35.32
N ALA A 162 21.68 -3.95 -35.50
CA ALA A 162 21.54 -5.36 -35.88
C ALA A 162 21.14 -5.46 -37.37
N PRO A 163 21.69 -6.41 -38.15
CA PRO A 163 21.52 -6.43 -39.61
C PRO A 163 20.06 -6.74 -40.03
N PRO A 164 19.60 -6.21 -41.18
CA PRO A 164 18.19 -6.20 -41.53
C PRO A 164 17.65 -7.58 -41.94
N ALA A 165 16.66 -8.06 -41.19
CA ALA A 165 15.72 -9.06 -41.68
C ALA A 165 14.79 -8.42 -42.73
N ALA A 166 14.52 -9.11 -43.84
CA ALA A 166 13.88 -8.52 -45.00
C ALA A 166 12.38 -8.21 -44.80
N SER A 167 11.94 -7.03 -45.24
CA SER A 167 10.53 -6.66 -45.29
C SER A 167 9.74 -7.49 -46.31
N PRO A 168 8.55 -8.02 -45.96
CA PRO A 168 7.49 -8.22 -46.93
C PRO A 168 6.90 -6.87 -47.36
N ALA A 169 6.39 -6.79 -48.59
CA ALA A 169 5.94 -5.54 -49.20
C ALA A 169 4.54 -5.08 -48.73
N SER A 170 4.25 -3.79 -48.94
CA SER A 170 2.95 -3.18 -48.66
C SER A 170 1.85 -3.64 -49.62
N GLY A 171 0.66 -3.91 -49.07
CA GLY A 171 -0.58 -4.25 -49.78
C GLY A 171 -1.80 -3.84 -48.93
N PRO A 172 -2.97 -3.50 -49.52
CA PRO A 172 -3.89 -2.56 -48.88
C PRO A 172 -5.11 -3.16 -48.14
N ALA A 173 -5.44 -2.54 -46.99
CA ALA A 173 -6.74 -2.56 -46.29
C ALA A 173 -7.20 -3.92 -45.70
N PRO A 174 -8.20 -3.98 -44.78
CA PRO A 174 -9.02 -2.89 -44.20
C PRO A 174 -8.84 -2.76 -42.67
N ASP A 175 -9.87 -2.28 -41.96
CA ASP A 175 -9.96 -2.16 -40.50
C ASP A 175 -9.35 -3.36 -39.75
N GLN A 176 -8.51 -3.08 -38.75
CA GLN A 176 -8.08 -4.03 -37.72
C GLN A 176 -8.26 -3.40 -36.33
N PRO A 177 -8.59 -4.21 -35.31
CA PRO A 177 -9.16 -3.69 -34.06
C PRO A 177 -8.13 -3.04 -33.14
N VAL A 178 -8.64 -2.26 -32.17
CA VAL A 178 -7.89 -1.93 -30.95
C VAL A 178 -7.35 -3.23 -30.35
N SER A 179 -6.06 -3.27 -30.04
CA SER A 179 -5.37 -4.47 -29.55
C SER A 179 -6.11 -5.14 -28.40
N THR A 180 -6.73 -6.27 -28.69
CA THR A 180 -7.34 -7.17 -27.71
C THR A 180 -6.22 -7.93 -27.01
N PHE A 181 -5.75 -7.37 -25.88
CA PHE A 181 -5.15 -8.19 -24.82
C PHE A 181 -6.12 -9.34 -24.52
N ALA A 182 -5.61 -10.54 -24.26
CA ALA A 182 -6.47 -11.70 -24.02
C ALA A 182 -7.36 -11.46 -22.79
N ASP A 183 -8.68 -11.32 -23.00
CA ASP A 183 -9.64 -10.91 -21.97
C ASP A 183 -9.72 -11.91 -20.78
N ASP A 184 -9.24 -13.13 -20.95
CA ASP A 184 -9.18 -14.19 -19.95
C ASP A 184 -7.99 -14.08 -18.97
N THR A 185 -7.14 -13.06 -19.11
CA THR A 185 -5.92 -12.90 -18.28
C THR A 185 -6.29 -12.75 -16.79
N PRO A 186 -5.76 -13.59 -15.88
CA PRO A 186 -6.02 -13.47 -14.44
C PRO A 186 -5.63 -12.10 -13.88
N GLU A 187 -6.51 -11.49 -13.10
CA GLU A 187 -6.38 -10.11 -12.62
C GLU A 187 -7.07 -9.95 -11.26
N PHE A 188 -6.40 -9.31 -10.30
CA PHE A 188 -7.03 -9.02 -9.01
C PHE A 188 -7.88 -7.76 -9.11
N ARG A 189 -9.17 -7.88 -8.78
CA ARG A 189 -10.18 -6.83 -8.89
C ARG A 189 -10.82 -6.64 -7.52
N GLY A 190 -10.10 -5.89 -6.69
CA GLY A 190 -10.50 -5.62 -5.31
C GLY A 190 -11.35 -4.37 -5.17
N MET A 191 -12.18 -4.34 -4.13
CA MET A 191 -12.82 -3.13 -3.62
C MET A 191 -12.55 -3.01 -2.13
N TRP A 192 -12.07 -1.85 -1.67
CA TRP A 192 -12.07 -1.54 -0.24
C TRP A 192 -13.50 -1.21 0.21
N ILE A 193 -13.95 -1.92 1.24
CA ILE A 193 -15.19 -1.64 1.98
C ILE A 193 -14.76 -1.17 3.37
N THR A 194 -14.94 0.12 3.66
CA THR A 194 -14.49 0.72 4.92
C THR A 194 -15.53 0.55 6.03
N ARG A 195 -15.06 0.65 7.28
CA ARG A 195 -15.89 0.55 8.49
C ARG A 195 -16.97 1.63 8.64
N PHE A 196 -17.02 2.62 7.74
CA PHE A 196 -17.97 3.72 7.80
C PHE A 196 -19.22 3.51 6.91
N GLU A 197 -19.28 2.39 6.18
CA GLU A 197 -20.24 2.21 5.09
C GLU A 197 -21.29 1.13 5.36
N TRP A 198 -20.86 0.02 5.97
CA TRP A 198 -21.69 -1.16 6.20
C TRP A 198 -22.30 -1.26 7.62
N PRO A 199 -21.69 -0.75 8.72
CA PRO A 199 -22.26 -0.97 10.05
C PRO A 199 -23.64 -0.34 10.23
N ASP A 200 -24.41 -0.94 11.13
CA ASP A 200 -25.66 -0.41 11.66
C ASP A 200 -25.86 -0.97 13.07
N ARG A 201 -26.68 -0.31 13.88
CA ARG A 201 -27.09 -0.84 15.20
C ARG A 201 -28.26 -1.81 15.08
N ASP A 202 -28.94 -1.81 13.94
CA ASP A 202 -29.92 -2.80 13.54
C ASP A 202 -29.22 -3.92 12.73
N PRO A 203 -29.10 -5.15 13.26
CA PRO A 203 -28.43 -6.25 12.57
C PRO A 203 -29.02 -6.54 11.18
N ALA A 204 -30.33 -6.37 10.98
CA ALA A 204 -30.96 -6.61 9.68
C ALA A 204 -30.53 -5.56 8.64
N LYS A 205 -30.32 -4.30 9.06
CA LYS A 205 -29.78 -3.25 8.17
C LYS A 205 -28.30 -3.47 7.86
N ALA A 206 -27.50 -3.86 8.84
CA ALA A 206 -26.08 -4.15 8.63
C ALA A 206 -25.90 -5.30 7.65
N LYS A 207 -26.64 -6.41 7.84
CA LYS A 207 -26.67 -7.56 6.93
C LYS A 207 -27.11 -7.17 5.52
N ALA A 208 -28.25 -6.49 5.36
CA ALA A 208 -28.73 -6.04 4.05
C ALA A 208 -27.73 -5.11 3.32
N LYS A 209 -26.98 -4.26 4.04
CA LYS A 209 -25.88 -3.46 3.45
C LYS A 209 -24.75 -4.37 2.95
N ILE A 210 -24.27 -5.30 3.76
CA ILE A 210 -23.23 -6.27 3.40
C ILE A 210 -23.63 -7.05 2.15
N ASP A 211 -24.82 -7.66 2.15
CA ASP A 211 -25.32 -8.48 1.03
C ASP A 211 -25.44 -7.67 -0.26
N THR A 212 -25.88 -6.41 -0.17
CA THR A 212 -25.93 -5.49 -1.32
C THR A 212 -24.53 -5.21 -1.87
N MET A 213 -23.51 -5.04 -1.01
CA MET A 213 -22.13 -4.80 -1.45
C MET A 213 -21.52 -6.03 -2.12
N MET A 214 -21.69 -7.23 -1.52
CA MET A 214 -21.14 -8.47 -2.09
C MET A 214 -21.81 -8.83 -3.43
N ALA A 215 -23.13 -8.67 -3.53
CA ALA A 215 -23.85 -8.82 -4.79
C ALA A 215 -23.36 -7.82 -5.85
N GLN A 216 -23.27 -6.52 -5.52
CA GLN A 216 -22.81 -5.49 -6.47
C GLN A 216 -21.39 -5.76 -7.00
N LEU A 217 -20.47 -6.27 -6.17
CA LEU A 217 -19.14 -6.66 -6.60
C LEU A 217 -19.15 -7.87 -7.55
N ALA A 218 -19.85 -8.95 -7.20
CA ALA A 218 -19.89 -10.18 -7.99
C ALA A 218 -20.72 -10.03 -9.28
N GLU A 219 -21.77 -9.22 -9.29
CA GLU A 219 -22.50 -8.80 -10.49
C GLU A 219 -21.58 -8.00 -11.41
N ASN A 220 -20.73 -7.11 -10.87
CA ASN A 220 -19.88 -6.23 -11.65
C ASN A 220 -18.43 -6.71 -11.84
N HIS A 221 -18.23 -8.03 -11.80
CA HIS A 221 -17.00 -8.71 -12.21
C HIS A 221 -15.74 -8.33 -11.41
N PHE A 222 -15.93 -7.84 -10.18
CA PHE A 222 -14.90 -7.86 -9.14
C PHE A 222 -14.76 -9.29 -8.60
N ASN A 223 -13.60 -9.63 -8.03
CA ASN A 223 -13.31 -10.96 -7.49
C ASN A 223 -12.78 -10.95 -6.05
N ALA A 224 -12.57 -9.78 -5.42
CA ALA A 224 -12.18 -9.68 -4.01
C ALA A 224 -12.87 -8.52 -3.26
N ALA A 225 -13.29 -8.79 -2.02
CA ALA A 225 -13.79 -7.80 -1.06
C ALA A 225 -12.73 -7.54 0.02
N VAL A 226 -12.19 -6.33 0.07
CA VAL A 226 -11.15 -5.91 1.03
C VAL A 226 -11.83 -5.16 2.17
N PHE A 227 -12.36 -5.92 3.12
CA PHE A 227 -13.44 -5.51 4.04
C PHE A 227 -12.90 -5.18 5.43
N GLN A 228 -13.16 -3.97 5.93
CA GLN A 228 -12.53 -3.48 7.15
C GLN A 228 -13.14 -4.07 8.43
N VAL A 229 -12.35 -4.84 9.19
CA VAL A 229 -12.76 -5.59 10.39
C VAL A 229 -12.13 -5.11 11.69
N ARG A 230 -11.02 -4.35 11.62
CA ARG A 230 -10.38 -3.68 12.76
C ARG A 230 -9.96 -2.27 12.35
N GLY A 231 -10.39 -1.25 13.09
CA GLY A 231 -10.22 0.15 12.69
C GLY A 231 -9.32 0.98 13.60
N GLN A 232 -9.48 0.88 14.92
CA GLN A 232 -8.80 1.78 15.87
C GLN A 232 -8.53 1.11 17.23
N ALA A 233 -8.06 -0.14 17.21
CA ALA A 233 -8.10 -1.07 18.36
C ALA A 233 -9.54 -1.42 18.81
N ASP A 234 -10.46 -1.39 17.84
CA ASP A 234 -11.85 -1.83 17.94
C ASP A 234 -12.15 -2.90 16.89
N THR A 235 -13.09 -3.79 17.19
CA THR A 235 -13.40 -4.95 16.34
C THR A 235 -14.84 -4.95 15.82
N PHE A 236 -15.02 -5.64 14.69
CA PHE A 236 -16.31 -6.00 14.10
C PHE A 236 -16.50 -7.52 14.13
N TYR A 237 -16.03 -8.16 15.20
CA TYR A 237 -16.08 -9.59 15.49
C TYR A 237 -15.85 -9.79 17.00
N PRO A 238 -16.31 -10.90 17.61
CA PRO A 238 -16.03 -11.18 19.02
C PRO A 238 -14.52 -11.31 19.27
N SER A 239 -13.95 -10.45 20.11
CA SER A 239 -12.55 -10.51 20.55
C SER A 239 -12.46 -10.48 22.09
N PRO A 240 -11.57 -11.27 22.71
CA PRO A 240 -11.30 -11.20 24.15
C PRO A 240 -10.24 -10.14 24.50
N HIS A 241 -9.63 -9.45 23.52
CA HIS A 241 -8.56 -8.48 23.71
C HIS A 241 -8.97 -7.02 23.42
N GLU A 242 -9.97 -6.84 22.54
CA GLU A 242 -10.44 -5.54 22.03
C GLU A 242 -11.98 -5.46 22.06
N PRO A 243 -12.56 -4.31 22.44
CA PRO A 243 -14.00 -4.16 22.50
C PRO A 243 -14.63 -3.96 21.11
N TRP A 244 -15.95 -4.13 21.05
CA TRP A 244 -16.72 -3.90 19.84
C TRP A 244 -16.73 -2.43 19.42
N SER A 245 -16.68 -2.18 18.11
CA SER A 245 -16.65 -0.81 17.58
C SER A 245 -17.89 0.01 17.97
N PRO A 246 -17.73 1.29 18.39
CA PRO A 246 -18.85 2.20 18.71
C PRO A 246 -19.77 2.49 17.51
N LEU A 247 -19.33 2.14 16.30
CA LEU A 247 -20.13 2.20 15.07
C LEU A 247 -21.24 1.12 15.05
N MET A 248 -21.08 0.03 15.81
CA MET A 248 -22.14 -0.94 16.10
C MET A 248 -22.66 -0.84 17.54
N SER A 249 -21.75 -0.81 18.53
CA SER A 249 -22.10 -0.89 19.95
C SER A 249 -21.46 0.27 20.73
N PRO A 250 -22.20 1.34 21.06
CA PRO A 250 -21.64 2.58 21.63
C PRO A 250 -20.91 2.43 22.97
N THR A 251 -21.06 1.29 23.65
CA THR A 251 -20.47 0.98 24.95
C THR A 251 -19.45 -0.17 24.89
N GLY A 252 -19.02 -0.60 23.70
CA GLY A 252 -18.10 -1.74 23.53
C GLY A 252 -18.73 -3.13 23.75
N ALA A 253 -20.03 -3.19 24.08
CA ALA A 253 -20.74 -4.42 24.42
C ALA A 253 -21.09 -5.28 23.18
N ASP A 254 -21.32 -6.57 23.38
CA ASP A 254 -21.71 -7.52 22.33
C ASP A 254 -23.02 -7.11 21.61
N PRO A 255 -23.02 -6.96 20.27
CA PRO A 255 -24.23 -6.65 19.48
C PRO A 255 -25.17 -7.84 19.28
N GLY A 256 -24.81 -9.04 19.75
CA GLY A 256 -25.63 -10.26 19.69
C GLY A 256 -25.49 -11.07 18.40
N TRP A 257 -24.49 -10.79 17.56
CA TRP A 257 -24.17 -11.50 16.32
C TRP A 257 -22.73 -11.23 15.87
N ASP A 258 -22.17 -12.10 15.02
CA ASP A 258 -20.85 -11.91 14.40
C ASP A 258 -20.98 -11.28 12.99
N PRO A 259 -20.48 -10.03 12.78
CA PRO A 259 -20.47 -9.38 11.48
C PRO A 259 -19.40 -9.88 10.52
N LEU A 260 -18.26 -10.37 11.02
CA LEU A 260 -17.16 -10.86 10.19
C LEU A 260 -17.55 -12.20 9.57
N GLU A 261 -18.05 -13.14 10.37
CA GLU A 261 -18.52 -14.42 9.85
C GLU A 261 -19.63 -14.21 8.80
N TYR A 262 -20.61 -13.35 9.07
CA TYR A 262 -21.68 -13.06 8.11
C TYR A 262 -21.15 -12.38 6.81
N ALA A 263 -20.20 -11.46 6.91
CA ALA A 263 -19.62 -10.81 5.74
C ALA A 263 -18.76 -11.76 4.90
N LEU A 264 -18.12 -12.74 5.55
CA LEU A 264 -17.37 -13.82 4.92
C LEU A 264 -18.31 -14.81 4.22
N GLU A 265 -19.35 -15.30 4.91
CA GLU A 265 -20.40 -16.15 4.33
C GLU A 265 -21.02 -15.49 3.08
N SER A 266 -21.37 -14.21 3.18
CA SER A 266 -21.97 -13.43 2.08
C SER A 266 -21.00 -13.23 0.90
N ALA A 267 -19.71 -12.99 1.16
CA ALA A 267 -18.69 -12.89 0.11
C ALA A 267 -18.44 -14.23 -0.59
N HIS A 268 -18.31 -15.32 0.16
CA HIS A 268 -18.08 -16.67 -0.37
C HIS A 268 -19.28 -17.19 -1.17
N ALA A 269 -20.52 -16.92 -0.71
CA ALA A 269 -21.72 -17.20 -1.48
C ALA A 269 -21.77 -16.46 -2.83
N ASN A 270 -21.21 -15.23 -2.87
CA ASN A 270 -21.05 -14.43 -4.08
C ASN A 270 -19.78 -14.76 -4.89
N LYS A 271 -18.95 -15.73 -4.44
CA LYS A 271 -17.68 -16.16 -5.05
C LYS A 271 -16.62 -15.06 -5.13
N LEU A 272 -16.54 -14.24 -4.07
CA LEU A 272 -15.49 -13.24 -3.87
C LEU A 272 -14.48 -13.77 -2.84
N GLU A 273 -13.19 -13.51 -3.04
CA GLU A 273 -12.19 -13.64 -1.98
C GLU A 273 -12.48 -12.60 -0.88
N PHE A 274 -12.49 -13.02 0.39
CA PHE A 274 -12.63 -12.14 1.53
C PHE A 274 -11.27 -11.82 2.16
N HIS A 275 -10.86 -10.55 2.03
CA HIS A 275 -9.61 -10.03 2.59
C HIS A 275 -9.91 -9.17 3.81
N ALA A 276 -9.57 -9.66 5.00
CA ALA A 276 -9.78 -8.96 6.26
C ALA A 276 -8.86 -7.74 6.38
N TYR A 277 -9.43 -6.55 6.16
CA TYR A 277 -8.72 -5.28 6.25
C TYR A 277 -8.61 -4.82 7.70
N ILE A 278 -7.37 -4.73 8.16
CA ILE A 278 -6.95 -4.45 9.53
C ILE A 278 -6.06 -3.20 9.52
N ASN A 279 -6.49 -2.15 10.21
CA ASN A 279 -5.57 -1.08 10.63
C ASN A 279 -4.61 -1.65 11.69
N THR A 280 -3.31 -1.32 11.60
CA THR A 280 -2.28 -1.86 12.52
C THR A 280 -1.85 -0.87 13.60
N HIS A 281 -1.05 0.16 13.26
CA HIS A 281 -0.33 1.00 14.23
C HIS A 281 -1.15 2.20 14.75
N VAL A 282 -2.45 2.01 14.98
CA VAL A 282 -3.35 3.04 15.52
C VAL A 282 -4.22 2.51 16.65
N ALA A 283 -4.28 3.25 17.75
CA ALA A 283 -4.91 2.86 19.01
C ALA A 283 -6.26 3.53 19.29
N TRP A 284 -6.64 4.57 18.54
CA TRP A 284 -7.96 5.24 18.57
C TRP A 284 -8.08 6.25 17.42
N GLN A 285 -9.29 6.67 17.06
CA GLN A 285 -9.56 7.83 16.19
C GLN A 285 -10.84 8.54 16.65
N ASP A 286 -10.77 9.85 16.90
CA ASP A 286 -11.95 10.70 16.97
C ASP A 286 -11.68 12.12 16.43
N ALA A 287 -12.66 12.68 15.72
CA ALA A 287 -12.55 13.99 15.09
C ALA A 287 -12.62 15.15 16.09
N LYS A 288 -13.26 14.97 17.24
CA LYS A 288 -13.30 15.95 18.34
C LYS A 288 -12.18 15.73 19.38
N ARG A 289 -11.52 14.57 19.32
CA ARG A 289 -10.51 14.06 20.26
C ARG A 289 -11.08 13.58 21.61
N GLU A 290 -12.35 13.17 21.62
CA GLU A 290 -12.96 12.46 22.75
C GLU A 290 -12.35 11.04 22.89
N PRO A 291 -11.97 10.59 24.10
CA PRO A 291 -11.44 9.24 24.33
C PRO A 291 -12.53 8.16 24.20
N PRO A 292 -12.17 6.88 23.99
CA PRO A 292 -13.13 5.79 23.95
C PRO A 292 -13.84 5.60 25.28
N ALA A 293 -15.15 5.29 25.22
CA ALA A 293 -15.99 5.09 26.40
C ALA A 293 -15.69 3.79 27.16
N ASP A 294 -15.12 2.79 26.48
CA ASP A 294 -14.72 1.53 27.10
C ASP A 294 -13.35 1.68 27.80
N PRO A 295 -13.25 1.44 29.13
CA PRO A 295 -12.00 1.62 29.88
C PRO A 295 -10.97 0.51 29.62
N GLY A 296 -11.38 -0.65 29.08
CA GLY A 296 -10.50 -1.74 28.66
C GLY A 296 -9.84 -1.52 27.30
N HIS A 297 -10.23 -0.47 26.57
CA HIS A 297 -9.66 -0.12 25.26
C HIS A 297 -8.15 0.16 25.33
N VAL A 298 -7.41 -0.22 24.28
CA VAL A 298 -5.92 -0.03 24.18
C VAL A 298 -5.51 1.42 24.45
N PHE A 299 -6.34 2.37 24.03
CA PHE A 299 -6.18 3.80 24.31
C PHE A 299 -5.77 4.07 25.77
N HIS A 300 -6.56 3.58 26.73
CA HIS A 300 -6.39 3.84 28.16
C HIS A 300 -5.25 3.04 28.78
N ARG A 301 -4.97 1.84 28.25
CA ARG A 301 -3.94 0.92 28.74
C ARG A 301 -2.52 1.29 28.34
N HIS A 302 -2.33 1.88 27.15
CA HIS A 302 -1.00 2.01 26.55
C HIS A 302 -0.72 3.34 25.83
N THR A 303 -1.70 4.24 25.70
CA THR A 303 -1.51 5.49 24.92
C THR A 303 -2.14 6.75 25.52
N ASN A 304 -2.52 6.75 26.79
CA ASN A 304 -3.28 7.85 27.39
C ASN A 304 -2.36 8.92 28.02
N THR A 305 -2.24 10.09 27.39
CA THR A 305 -1.42 11.19 27.91
C THR A 305 -1.94 11.82 29.21
N ALA A 306 -3.17 11.54 29.63
CA ALA A 306 -3.68 11.93 30.95
C ALA A 306 -3.23 10.97 32.08
N SER A 307 -2.72 9.79 31.73
CA SER A 307 -2.12 8.78 32.62
C SER A 307 -0.73 8.39 32.07
N PRO A 308 0.33 9.19 32.34
CA PRO A 308 1.67 8.94 31.80
C PRO A 308 2.22 7.53 32.08
N GLU A 309 1.76 6.89 33.16
CA GLU A 309 2.04 5.50 33.54
C GLU A 309 1.41 4.44 32.60
N THR A 310 0.39 4.80 31.81
CA THR A 310 -0.25 3.95 30.79
C THR A 310 -0.04 4.51 29.37
N CYS A 311 1.19 4.98 29.09
CA CYS A 311 1.57 5.66 27.86
C CYS A 311 2.81 5.02 27.18
N ASP A 312 3.02 3.72 27.36
CA ASP A 312 4.21 2.99 26.92
C ASP A 312 4.25 2.66 25.41
N TRP A 313 3.12 2.69 24.70
CA TRP A 313 3.06 2.41 23.26
C TRP A 313 2.82 3.65 22.39
N LEU A 314 2.59 4.83 22.97
CA LEU A 314 2.29 6.04 22.21
C LEU A 314 3.53 6.54 21.45
N VAL A 315 3.36 7.07 20.24
CA VAL A 315 4.44 7.78 19.54
C VAL A 315 4.80 9.11 20.25
N HIS A 316 6.10 9.34 20.43
CA HIS A 316 6.62 10.65 20.86
C HIS A 316 7.17 11.46 19.67
N ASP A 317 7.15 12.79 19.79
CA ASP A 317 7.79 13.74 18.87
C ASP A 317 9.32 13.64 18.92
N GLN A 318 10.02 14.23 17.95
CA GLN A 318 11.48 14.25 17.86
C GLN A 318 12.23 14.77 19.12
N ASP A 319 11.56 15.56 19.97
CA ASP A 319 12.13 16.09 21.22
C ASP A 319 11.81 15.16 22.42
N GLY A 320 11.15 14.03 22.18
CA GLY A 320 10.79 13.02 23.18
C GLY A 320 9.46 13.27 23.90
N ARG A 321 8.55 14.10 23.38
CA ARG A 321 7.24 14.38 24.02
C ARG A 321 6.11 13.49 23.48
N PRO A 322 5.22 12.94 24.32
CA PRO A 322 4.12 12.10 23.86
C PRO A 322 3.12 12.87 22.98
N VAL A 323 2.74 12.31 21.83
CA VAL A 323 1.84 12.96 20.85
C VAL A 323 0.50 12.24 20.80
N GLN A 324 -0.46 12.67 21.63
CA GLN A 324 -1.75 11.99 21.78
C GLN A 324 -2.50 11.81 20.45
N TYR A 325 -2.52 12.83 19.58
CA TYR A 325 -3.23 12.80 18.29
C TYR A 325 -2.36 13.38 17.17
N ALA A 326 -2.14 12.59 16.11
CA ALA A 326 -1.41 12.97 14.90
C ALA A 326 -2.10 12.42 13.63
N SER A 327 -1.69 12.85 12.43
CA SER A 327 -2.14 12.37 11.09
C SER A 327 -3.57 11.80 11.04
N ASP A 328 -4.53 12.62 10.59
CA ASP A 328 -5.96 12.29 10.44
C ASP A 328 -6.72 12.06 11.77
N ASN A 329 -6.25 12.70 12.85
CA ASN A 329 -6.75 12.58 14.23
C ASN A 329 -6.72 11.14 14.80
N TYR A 330 -5.75 10.33 14.36
CA TYR A 330 -5.47 9.05 15.00
C TYR A 330 -4.55 9.21 16.21
N VAL A 331 -4.71 8.31 17.17
CA VAL A 331 -3.73 8.00 18.21
C VAL A 331 -2.82 6.89 17.64
N TRP A 332 -1.52 7.11 17.59
CA TRP A 332 -0.58 6.23 16.89
C TRP A 332 0.27 5.40 17.85
N ILE A 333 0.46 4.13 17.50
CA ILE A 333 1.29 3.16 18.20
C ILE A 333 2.71 3.21 17.63
N ALA A 334 3.71 3.23 18.51
CA ALA A 334 5.11 3.19 18.12
C ALA A 334 5.50 1.79 17.60
N PRO A 335 6.03 1.67 16.36
CA PRO A 335 6.44 0.38 15.79
C PRO A 335 7.64 -0.25 16.53
N GLY A 336 8.39 0.56 17.29
CA GLY A 336 9.59 0.15 18.01
C GLY A 336 9.35 -0.54 19.35
N VAL A 337 8.10 -0.74 19.76
CA VAL A 337 7.73 -1.35 21.05
C VAL A 337 7.38 -2.85 20.84
N PRO A 338 8.21 -3.80 21.32
CA PRO A 338 7.98 -5.23 21.05
C PRO A 338 6.67 -5.78 21.62
N ALA A 339 6.17 -5.23 22.74
CA ALA A 339 4.88 -5.60 23.30
C ALA A 339 3.72 -5.22 22.37
N ALA A 340 3.78 -4.03 21.75
CA ALA A 340 2.79 -3.58 20.78
C ALA A 340 2.84 -4.41 19.48
N GLN A 341 4.04 -4.80 19.02
CA GLN A 341 4.21 -5.72 17.90
C GLN A 341 3.54 -7.08 18.17
N ALA A 342 3.84 -7.69 19.32
CA ALA A 342 3.27 -8.97 19.73
C ALA A 342 1.74 -8.90 19.85
N TYR A 343 1.22 -7.83 20.45
CA TYR A 343 -0.22 -7.58 20.56
C TYR A 343 -0.89 -7.42 19.18
N ILE A 344 -0.29 -6.69 18.24
CA ILE A 344 -0.81 -6.55 16.87
C ILE A 344 -0.81 -7.91 16.15
N ARG A 345 0.25 -8.71 16.29
CA ARG A 345 0.29 -10.09 15.74
C ARG A 345 -0.79 -10.96 16.38
N GLU A 346 -1.03 -10.87 17.68
CA GLU A 346 -2.09 -11.59 18.38
C GLU A 346 -3.47 -11.27 17.78
N GLN A 347 -3.79 -9.99 17.53
CA GLN A 347 -5.09 -9.61 16.96
C GLN A 347 -5.27 -10.12 15.52
N VAL A 348 -4.22 -10.10 14.68
CA VAL A 348 -4.30 -10.67 13.32
C VAL A 348 -4.40 -12.20 13.37
N MET A 349 -3.60 -12.86 14.21
CA MET A 349 -3.63 -14.32 14.33
C MET A 349 -4.92 -14.82 15.02
N TYR A 350 -5.59 -14.00 15.83
CA TYR A 350 -6.94 -14.29 16.33
C TYR A 350 -7.91 -14.47 15.16
N VAL A 351 -7.86 -13.57 14.16
CA VAL A 351 -8.69 -13.64 12.96
C VAL A 351 -8.32 -14.85 12.09
N VAL A 352 -7.04 -14.99 11.73
CA VAL A 352 -6.55 -16.06 10.82
C VAL A 352 -6.85 -17.47 11.33
N ARG A 353 -6.84 -17.68 12.66
CA ARG A 353 -7.12 -18.97 13.32
C ARG A 353 -8.61 -19.31 13.44
N ARG A 354 -9.53 -18.34 13.28
CA ARG A 354 -10.97 -18.51 13.53
C ARG A 354 -11.83 -18.40 12.28
N TYR A 355 -11.59 -17.37 11.48
CA TYR A 355 -12.39 -17.05 10.31
C TYR A 355 -11.74 -17.61 9.05
N ALA A 356 -12.54 -18.17 8.15
CA ALA A 356 -12.08 -18.80 6.90
C ALA A 356 -11.63 -17.80 5.81
N VAL A 357 -11.07 -16.64 6.20
CA VAL A 357 -10.63 -15.57 5.30
C VAL A 357 -9.64 -16.07 4.25
N ASP A 358 -9.70 -15.50 3.04
CA ASP A 358 -8.77 -15.78 1.95
C ASP A 358 -7.51 -14.92 2.04
N GLY A 359 -7.60 -13.75 2.69
CA GLY A 359 -6.47 -12.88 2.94
C GLY A 359 -6.60 -11.97 4.16
N VAL A 360 -5.48 -11.35 4.53
CA VAL A 360 -5.37 -10.26 5.51
C VAL A 360 -4.68 -9.06 4.85
N HIS A 361 -5.15 -7.86 5.18
CA HIS A 361 -4.77 -6.64 4.47
C HIS A 361 -4.50 -5.47 5.42
N PHE A 362 -3.28 -4.96 5.44
CA PHE A 362 -2.82 -3.99 6.43
C PHE A 362 -2.76 -2.54 5.89
N ASP A 363 -3.59 -1.64 6.44
CA ASP A 363 -3.37 -0.18 6.38
C ASP A 363 -2.79 0.31 7.72
N ARG A 364 -2.40 1.59 7.75
CA ARG A 364 -1.82 2.27 8.92
C ARG A 364 -0.58 1.54 9.45
N ILE A 365 0.08 0.79 8.59
CA ILE A 365 1.34 0.09 8.84
C ILE A 365 2.52 1.02 8.58
N ARG A 366 2.59 2.07 9.39
CA ARG A 366 3.51 3.21 9.28
C ARG A 366 3.48 4.05 10.55
N THR A 367 4.40 5.00 10.69
CA THR A 367 4.26 6.07 11.67
C THR A 367 3.37 7.21 11.14
N ALA A 368 2.95 8.11 12.03
CA ALA A 368 2.15 9.30 11.69
C ALA A 368 2.88 10.25 10.72
N GLY A 369 4.20 10.34 10.82
CA GLY A 369 5.07 11.24 10.07
C GLY A 369 6.53 11.13 10.54
N ALA A 370 7.47 11.75 9.82
CA ALA A 370 8.92 11.59 10.05
C ALA A 370 9.35 11.85 11.51
N ASN A 371 8.77 12.87 12.14
CA ASN A 371 9.20 13.35 13.45
C ASN A 371 8.50 12.60 14.62
N HIS A 372 8.15 11.32 14.45
CA HIS A 372 7.40 10.51 15.42
C HIS A 372 8.07 9.15 15.74
N SER A 373 7.72 8.57 16.89
CA SER A 373 8.23 7.30 17.46
C SER A 373 9.60 7.42 18.13
N TYR A 374 9.92 8.62 18.63
CA TYR A 374 11.09 8.86 19.47
C TYR A 374 10.76 8.59 20.96
N ASP A 375 9.89 7.60 21.22
CA ASP A 375 9.46 7.21 22.56
C ASP A 375 10.61 6.51 23.33
N PRO A 376 10.55 6.42 24.67
CA PRO A 376 11.66 5.91 25.46
C PRO A 376 12.11 4.48 25.10
N ILE A 377 11.17 3.61 24.71
CA ILE A 377 11.45 2.22 24.36
C ILE A 377 12.14 2.16 22.99
N SER A 378 11.59 2.84 21.98
CA SER A 378 12.19 2.93 20.65
C SER A 378 13.59 3.56 20.70
N ARG A 379 13.78 4.62 21.50
CA ARG A 379 15.09 5.27 21.67
C ARG A 379 16.11 4.39 22.38
N ALA A 380 15.69 3.57 23.36
CA ALA A 380 16.57 2.62 24.04
C ALA A 380 16.96 1.42 23.14
N ARG A 381 16.00 0.87 22.37
CA ARG A 381 16.26 -0.24 21.45
C ARG A 381 17.04 0.17 20.19
N GLN A 382 16.92 1.42 19.74
CA GLN A 382 17.68 1.96 18.61
C GLN A 382 19.12 2.37 18.96
N ALA A 383 19.43 2.61 20.24
CA ALA A 383 20.73 3.16 20.64
C ALA A 383 21.93 2.31 20.15
N PRO A 384 23.08 2.92 19.77
CA PRO A 384 24.26 2.17 19.35
C PRO A 384 24.72 1.18 20.41
N GLY A 385 24.98 -0.07 20.00
CA GLY A 385 25.31 -1.19 20.89
C GLY A 385 24.12 -1.81 21.63
N SER A 386 22.89 -1.36 21.41
CA SER A 386 21.67 -1.99 21.95
C SER A 386 21.37 -3.30 21.20
N GLU A 387 20.96 -4.35 21.91
CA GLU A 387 20.71 -5.66 21.31
C GLU A 387 19.57 -5.66 20.28
N GLY A 388 18.60 -4.75 20.45
CA GLY A 388 17.50 -4.49 19.51
C GLY A 388 17.92 -3.70 18.25
N ASN A 389 19.21 -3.36 18.10
CA ASN A 389 19.79 -2.77 16.90
C ASN A 389 21.14 -3.45 16.54
N PRO A 390 21.14 -4.75 16.17
CA PRO A 390 22.36 -5.54 15.96
C PRO A 390 23.31 -4.98 14.89
N HIS A 391 22.77 -4.22 13.92
CA HIS A 391 23.53 -3.64 12.82
C HIS A 391 23.86 -2.14 13.03
N ASN A 392 23.54 -1.55 14.19
CA ASN A 392 23.71 -0.12 14.51
C ASN A 392 23.07 0.83 13.46
N LEU A 393 21.89 0.46 12.95
CA LEU A 393 21.09 1.25 12.01
C LEU A 393 20.78 2.64 12.57
N ASP A 394 20.70 3.64 11.69
CA ASP A 394 20.18 4.96 12.06
C ASP A 394 18.71 4.88 12.49
N PHE A 395 18.19 5.96 13.08
CA PHE A 395 16.83 5.93 13.63
C PHE A 395 15.75 5.65 12.57
N GLY A 396 15.95 6.09 11.32
CA GLY A 396 15.01 5.87 10.24
C GLY A 396 15.04 4.44 9.71
N ASP A 397 16.23 3.91 9.43
CA ASP A 397 16.38 2.53 8.96
C ASP A 397 16.03 1.52 10.06
N TRP A 398 16.37 1.81 11.31
CA TRP A 398 15.91 1.02 12.46
C TRP A 398 14.39 0.98 12.56
N THR A 399 13.70 2.14 12.44
CA THR A 399 12.24 2.19 12.54
C THR A 399 11.56 1.43 11.38
N ARG A 400 12.15 1.46 10.19
CA ARG A 400 11.72 0.67 9.02
C ARG A 400 11.93 -0.84 9.24
N ASP A 401 13.06 -1.22 9.82
CA ASP A 401 13.38 -2.60 10.19
C ASP A 401 12.37 -3.15 11.21
N GLN A 402 11.94 -2.36 12.21
CA GLN A 402 10.94 -2.82 13.20
C GLN A 402 9.59 -3.21 12.57
N ILE A 403 9.07 -2.40 11.63
CA ILE A 403 7.83 -2.74 10.91
C ILE A 403 8.05 -3.97 10.00
N THR A 404 9.22 -4.06 9.37
CA THR A 404 9.59 -5.19 8.49
C THR A 404 9.68 -6.50 9.26
N ARG A 405 10.26 -6.50 10.47
CA ARG A 405 10.29 -7.68 11.37
C ARG A 405 8.90 -8.11 11.81
N MET A 406 8.04 -7.18 12.23
CA MET A 406 6.66 -7.49 12.61
C MET A 406 5.89 -8.16 11.46
N LEU A 407 6.09 -7.71 10.21
CA LEU A 407 5.52 -8.38 9.02
C LEU A 407 6.15 -9.75 8.74
N THR A 408 7.47 -9.88 8.92
CA THR A 408 8.22 -11.13 8.70
C THR A 408 7.71 -12.23 9.65
N ASP A 409 7.58 -11.91 10.93
CA ASP A 409 7.00 -12.78 11.96
C ASP A 409 5.56 -13.15 11.66
N LEU A 410 4.74 -12.16 11.28
CA LEU A 410 3.33 -12.36 11.00
C LEU A 410 3.12 -13.25 9.77
N TYR A 411 3.90 -13.05 8.71
CA TYR A 411 3.89 -13.93 7.53
C TYR A 411 4.28 -15.36 7.92
N ALA A 412 5.34 -15.54 8.72
CA ALA A 412 5.74 -16.86 9.20
C ALA A 412 4.65 -17.56 10.03
N GLN A 413 3.98 -16.83 10.94
CA GLN A 413 2.85 -17.36 11.73
C GLN A 413 1.63 -17.72 10.87
N ILE A 414 1.33 -16.93 9.83
CA ILE A 414 0.22 -17.22 8.91
C ILE A 414 0.57 -18.45 8.05
N MET A 415 1.80 -18.55 7.54
CA MET A 415 2.24 -19.72 6.76
C MET A 415 2.28 -21.01 7.60
N GLU A 416 2.57 -20.93 8.90
CA GLU A 416 2.52 -22.07 9.81
C GLU A 416 1.09 -22.61 10.02
N VAL A 417 0.09 -21.72 10.02
CA VAL A 417 -1.29 -22.06 10.43
C VAL A 417 -2.22 -22.25 9.24
N ARG A 418 -2.25 -21.32 8.27
CA ARG A 418 -3.07 -21.38 7.04
C ARG A 418 -2.30 -20.80 5.84
N PRO A 419 -1.37 -21.56 5.22
CA PRO A 419 -0.47 -21.03 4.17
C PRO A 419 -1.17 -20.50 2.90
N ALA A 420 -2.38 -20.96 2.62
CA ALA A 420 -3.21 -20.44 1.53
C ALA A 420 -3.64 -18.98 1.73
N VAL A 421 -3.67 -18.47 2.97
CA VAL A 421 -4.07 -17.08 3.27
C VAL A 421 -3.07 -16.10 2.66
N GLN A 422 -3.59 -15.16 1.87
CA GLN A 422 -2.82 -14.07 1.28
C GLN A 422 -2.50 -13.00 2.33
N VAL A 423 -1.25 -12.54 2.38
CA VAL A 423 -0.78 -11.50 3.30
C VAL A 423 -0.43 -10.25 2.50
N SER A 424 -1.04 -9.10 2.83
CA SER A 424 -0.88 -7.89 2.02
C SER A 424 -0.87 -6.60 2.84
N ALA A 425 -0.32 -5.54 2.26
CA ALA A 425 -0.29 -4.22 2.87
C ALA A 425 -0.57 -3.11 1.85
N THR A 426 -1.13 -2.00 2.31
CA THR A 426 -1.36 -0.79 1.51
C THR A 426 -0.47 0.37 2.00
N PRO A 427 0.67 0.63 1.35
CA PRO A 427 1.52 1.78 1.66
C PRO A 427 1.03 3.06 0.98
N VAL A 428 1.47 4.22 1.45
CA VAL A 428 1.30 5.47 0.71
C VAL A 428 1.99 5.38 -0.65
N GLY A 429 1.35 5.85 -1.73
CA GLY A 429 1.82 5.60 -3.09
C GLY A 429 3.20 6.17 -3.43
N LEU A 430 3.65 7.24 -2.76
CA LEU A 430 4.98 7.82 -2.96
C LEU A 430 6.00 7.10 -2.09
N TYR A 431 6.94 6.36 -2.69
CA TYR A 431 7.90 5.54 -1.94
C TYR A 431 9.00 6.37 -1.23
N ARG A 432 9.93 6.98 -1.98
CA ARG A 432 11.07 7.77 -1.49
C ARG A 432 11.06 9.17 -2.11
N GLN A 433 11.18 10.24 -1.32
CA GLN A 433 11.11 11.62 -1.83
C GLN A 433 12.20 11.89 -2.89
N GLU A 434 13.34 11.24 -2.74
CA GLU A 434 14.54 11.39 -3.55
C GLU A 434 14.35 10.85 -4.98
N ARG A 435 13.40 9.92 -5.19
CA ARG A 435 13.00 9.42 -6.53
C ARG A 435 12.09 10.40 -7.28
N TYR A 436 11.50 11.39 -6.58
CA TYR A 436 10.52 12.31 -7.15
C TYR A 436 10.93 13.79 -6.96
N PRO A 437 12.08 14.24 -7.52
CA PRO A 437 12.64 15.57 -7.22
C PRO A 437 11.79 16.76 -7.69
N ARG A 438 10.81 16.55 -8.57
CA ARG A 438 9.81 17.56 -8.98
C ARG A 438 8.62 17.66 -8.02
N TYR A 439 8.44 16.72 -7.10
CA TYR A 439 7.20 16.58 -6.34
C TYR A 439 7.24 17.44 -5.06
N PRO A 440 6.13 18.07 -4.67
CA PRO A 440 6.06 18.84 -3.43
C PRO A 440 6.51 18.03 -2.20
N GLY A 441 7.47 18.56 -1.45
CA GLY A 441 7.96 17.96 -0.20
C GLY A 441 6.91 17.86 0.91
N GLY A 442 5.72 18.46 0.75
CA GLY A 442 4.63 18.39 1.71
C GLY A 442 3.86 17.06 1.75
N PHE A 443 4.03 16.19 0.76
CA PHE A 443 3.34 14.89 0.72
C PHE A 443 3.94 13.85 1.70
N HIS A 444 3.15 12.83 2.02
CA HIS A 444 3.62 11.63 2.70
C HIS A 444 4.41 10.75 1.71
N TYR A 445 5.72 10.64 1.93
CA TYR A 445 6.59 9.66 1.28
C TYR A 445 6.82 8.50 2.25
N GLY A 446 6.53 7.27 1.85
CA GLY A 446 6.47 6.10 2.73
C GLY A 446 7.79 5.89 3.48
N TYR A 447 8.87 5.66 2.76
CA TYR A 447 10.20 5.44 3.32
C TYR A 447 10.71 6.69 4.05
N SER A 448 10.74 7.84 3.36
CA SER A 448 11.43 9.05 3.81
C SER A 448 10.65 9.83 4.90
N LYS A 449 9.33 9.61 5.05
CA LYS A 449 8.48 10.37 5.98
C LYS A 449 7.45 9.57 6.78
N CYS A 450 7.33 8.26 6.61
CA CYS A 450 6.42 7.44 7.40
C CYS A 450 7.05 6.14 7.92
N TYR A 451 8.37 6.00 7.73
CA TYR A 451 9.16 4.78 8.01
C TYR A 451 8.53 3.50 7.43
N GLN A 452 7.96 3.62 6.24
CA GLN A 452 7.16 2.60 5.56
C GLN A 452 7.90 2.08 4.31
N ASP A 453 8.73 1.05 4.47
CA ASP A 453 9.50 0.47 3.36
C ASP A 453 8.77 -0.69 2.64
N GLY A 454 7.75 -0.34 1.87
CA GLY A 454 6.96 -1.31 1.12
C GLY A 454 7.75 -2.18 0.13
N GLN A 455 8.88 -1.69 -0.38
CA GLN A 455 9.71 -2.43 -1.33
C GLN A 455 10.60 -3.46 -0.58
N ALA A 456 11.11 -3.12 0.61
CA ALA A 456 11.80 -4.08 1.47
C ALA A 456 10.88 -5.23 1.94
N TRP A 457 9.60 -4.96 2.23
CA TRP A 457 8.64 -6.00 2.64
C TRP A 457 8.44 -7.08 1.58
N MET A 458 8.36 -6.69 0.30
CA MET A 458 8.29 -7.63 -0.82
C MET A 458 9.60 -8.39 -1.01
N ALA A 459 10.75 -7.71 -0.92
CA ALA A 459 12.07 -8.33 -1.08
C ALA A 459 12.35 -9.40 0.00
N ALA A 460 11.95 -9.13 1.25
CA ALA A 460 11.97 -10.07 2.36
C ALA A 460 10.97 -11.23 2.21
N GLY A 461 10.02 -11.14 1.29
CA GLY A 461 8.96 -12.12 1.08
C GLY A 461 7.84 -12.08 2.12
N ALA A 462 7.82 -11.05 2.98
CA ALA A 462 6.89 -10.89 4.11
C ALA A 462 5.46 -10.46 3.71
N LEU A 463 5.21 -10.33 2.40
CA LEU A 463 3.90 -10.10 1.79
C LEU A 463 3.78 -10.97 0.54
N ASP A 464 2.55 -11.31 0.16
CA ASP A 464 2.21 -11.93 -1.12
C ASP A 464 1.90 -10.87 -2.19
N TYR A 465 1.24 -9.77 -1.80
CA TYR A 465 1.03 -8.62 -2.68
C TYR A 465 1.08 -7.28 -1.94
N ILE A 466 1.30 -6.21 -2.69
CA ILE A 466 1.28 -4.83 -2.19
C ILE A 466 0.26 -3.97 -2.94
N ALA A 467 -0.36 -3.03 -2.24
CA ALA A 467 -1.43 -2.18 -2.77
C ALA A 467 -1.13 -0.68 -2.55
N PRO A 468 -0.17 -0.09 -3.29
CA PRO A 468 0.24 1.30 -3.10
C PRO A 468 -0.90 2.27 -3.41
N GLN A 469 -1.13 3.23 -2.52
CA GLN A 469 -2.20 4.22 -2.61
C GLN A 469 -1.81 5.34 -3.57
N ILE A 470 -1.90 5.09 -4.89
CA ILE A 470 -1.56 6.05 -5.95
C ILE A 470 -2.80 6.89 -6.28
N TYR A 471 -3.21 7.71 -5.32
CA TYR A 471 -4.48 8.44 -5.32
C TYR A 471 -4.45 9.77 -6.12
N TRP A 472 -3.75 9.78 -7.25
CA TRP A 472 -3.56 10.95 -8.12
C TRP A 472 -3.89 10.62 -9.57
N ALA A 473 -4.25 11.65 -10.35
CA ALA A 473 -4.36 11.58 -11.80
C ALA A 473 -3.07 12.12 -12.44
N ASP A 474 -2.79 11.77 -13.69
CA ASP A 474 -1.68 12.41 -14.41
C ASP A 474 -2.03 13.87 -14.79
N SER A 475 -1.14 14.82 -14.49
CA SER A 475 -1.28 16.24 -14.83
C SER A 475 0.06 17.00 -14.85
N ASP A 476 0.04 18.27 -15.26
CA ASP A 476 1.19 19.19 -15.14
C ASP A 476 1.61 19.44 -13.67
N SER A 477 0.73 19.19 -12.70
CA SER A 477 0.97 19.38 -11.27
C SER A 477 1.13 18.02 -10.57
N PRO A 478 2.36 17.46 -10.46
CA PRO A 478 2.58 16.17 -9.82
C PRO A 478 2.10 16.16 -8.35
N PRO A 479 1.73 14.99 -7.79
CA PRO A 479 2.14 13.64 -8.22
C PRO A 479 1.35 13.05 -9.41
N ASN A 480 2.01 12.19 -10.20
CA ASN A 480 1.47 11.61 -11.44
C ASN A 480 1.43 10.08 -11.38
N PHE A 481 0.28 9.47 -11.68
CA PHE A 481 0.07 8.02 -11.63
C PHE A 481 1.07 7.23 -12.48
N SER A 482 1.27 7.68 -13.72
CA SER A 482 2.15 7.05 -14.72
C SER A 482 3.62 7.07 -14.35
N GLU A 483 4.03 8.03 -13.50
CA GLU A 483 5.41 8.13 -13.00
C GLU A 483 5.65 7.28 -11.74
N ILE A 484 4.61 7.02 -10.94
CA ILE A 484 4.72 6.33 -9.65
C ILE A 484 4.56 4.82 -9.77
N LEU A 485 3.61 4.33 -10.58
CA LEU A 485 3.33 2.90 -10.67
C LEU A 485 4.52 2.05 -11.19
N PRO A 486 5.31 2.49 -12.20
CA PRO A 486 6.46 1.73 -12.67
C PRO A 486 7.52 1.48 -11.58
N ASP A 487 7.69 2.41 -10.63
CA ASP A 487 8.61 2.24 -9.49
C ASP A 487 8.20 1.05 -8.60
N TRP A 488 6.89 0.86 -8.38
CA TRP A 488 6.37 -0.27 -7.60
C TRP A 488 6.48 -1.60 -8.33
N VAL A 489 6.22 -1.64 -9.64
CA VAL A 489 6.33 -2.89 -10.42
C VAL A 489 7.80 -3.30 -10.61
N ALA A 490 8.70 -2.35 -10.89
CA ALA A 490 10.13 -2.63 -11.02
C ALA A 490 10.77 -3.12 -9.70
N ASN A 491 10.31 -2.62 -8.56
CA ASN A 491 10.78 -3.03 -7.23
C ASN A 491 9.87 -4.09 -6.56
N SER A 492 9.03 -4.80 -7.34
CA SER A 492 8.07 -5.80 -6.83
C SER A 492 8.69 -7.06 -6.24
N ALA A 493 9.98 -7.32 -6.50
CA ALA A 493 10.73 -8.50 -6.03
C ALA A 493 10.06 -9.86 -6.33
N GLY A 494 9.23 -9.94 -7.38
CA GLY A 494 8.49 -11.16 -7.74
C GLY A 494 7.21 -11.39 -6.92
N ARG A 495 6.71 -10.36 -6.22
CA ARG A 495 5.36 -10.32 -5.62
C ARG A 495 4.41 -9.51 -6.51
N HIS A 496 3.11 -9.59 -6.24
CA HIS A 496 2.12 -8.84 -7.04
C HIS A 496 1.95 -7.39 -6.58
N VAL A 497 1.66 -6.51 -7.54
CA VAL A 497 1.25 -5.12 -7.31
C VAL A 497 -0.21 -4.96 -7.73
N TYR A 498 -1.10 -4.82 -6.75
CA TYR A 498 -2.53 -4.56 -6.95
C TYR A 498 -2.81 -3.10 -6.60
N VAL A 499 -2.60 -2.18 -7.55
CA VAL A 499 -2.53 -0.74 -7.28
C VAL A 499 -3.82 -0.18 -6.65
N GLY A 500 -3.67 0.68 -5.64
CA GLY A 500 -4.78 1.36 -4.99
C GLY A 500 -5.22 2.59 -5.77
N LEU A 501 -6.45 2.57 -6.30
CA LEU A 501 -7.05 3.66 -7.09
C LEU A 501 -8.21 4.31 -6.32
N ILE A 502 -8.40 5.63 -6.42
CA ILE A 502 -9.43 6.35 -5.65
C ILE A 502 -10.64 6.78 -6.51
N ALA A 503 -11.84 6.38 -6.06
CA ALA A 503 -13.14 6.72 -6.66
C ALA A 503 -13.51 8.22 -6.53
N SER A 504 -12.62 9.08 -6.04
CA SER A 504 -12.75 10.55 -6.10
C SER A 504 -12.52 11.07 -7.52
N MET A 505 -11.64 10.43 -8.30
CA MET A 505 -11.33 10.74 -9.70
C MET A 505 -12.51 10.51 -10.66
N SER A 506 -12.33 10.85 -11.95
CA SER A 506 -13.33 10.58 -13.01
C SER A 506 -13.31 9.09 -13.43
N PRO A 507 -14.41 8.52 -13.96
CA PRO A 507 -14.43 7.10 -14.30
C PRO A 507 -13.55 6.80 -15.51
N ARG A 508 -13.43 7.74 -16.47
CA ARG A 508 -12.50 7.64 -17.60
C ARG A 508 -11.05 7.57 -17.10
N GLU A 509 -10.70 8.34 -16.08
CA GLU A 509 -9.35 8.34 -15.52
C GLU A 509 -9.05 7.02 -14.82
N ILE A 510 -9.95 6.50 -13.97
CA ILE A 510 -9.72 5.21 -13.30
C ILE A 510 -9.67 4.07 -14.33
N VAL A 511 -10.49 4.10 -15.39
CA VAL A 511 -10.40 3.14 -16.51
C VAL A 511 -9.07 3.23 -17.26
N ARG A 512 -8.52 4.43 -17.46
CA ARG A 512 -7.17 4.63 -18.02
C ARG A 512 -6.09 4.06 -17.10
N GLN A 513 -6.21 4.30 -15.79
CA GLN A 513 -5.25 3.81 -14.78
C GLN A 513 -5.24 2.28 -14.69
N VAL A 514 -6.39 1.60 -14.76
CA VAL A 514 -6.45 0.13 -14.86
C VAL A 514 -5.79 -0.39 -16.14
N ARG A 515 -6.02 0.26 -17.29
CA ARG A 515 -5.35 -0.11 -18.55
C ARG A 515 -3.84 0.08 -18.47
N PHE A 516 -3.37 1.24 -18.00
CA PHE A 516 -1.94 1.50 -17.79
C PHE A 516 -1.30 0.51 -16.80
N THR A 517 -2.05 0.08 -15.78
CA THR A 517 -1.59 -0.95 -14.83
C THR A 517 -1.26 -2.26 -15.55
N ARG A 518 -2.12 -2.71 -16.47
CA ARG A 518 -1.86 -3.88 -17.32
C ARG A 518 -0.68 -3.65 -18.27
N GLU A 519 -0.61 -2.46 -18.89
CA GLU A 519 0.47 -2.07 -19.81
C GLU A 519 1.86 -2.11 -19.15
N VAL A 520 1.98 -1.75 -17.86
CA VAL A 520 3.23 -1.81 -17.10
C VAL A 520 3.45 -3.12 -16.31
N GLY A 521 2.57 -4.11 -16.46
CA GLY A 521 2.72 -5.44 -15.85
C GLY A 521 2.24 -5.58 -14.40
N GLY A 522 1.46 -4.63 -13.88
CA GLY A 522 0.76 -4.78 -12.59
C GLY A 522 -0.42 -5.77 -12.69
N GLN A 523 -0.54 -6.66 -11.71
CA GLN A 523 -1.43 -7.83 -11.77
C GLN A 523 -2.87 -7.57 -11.27
N GLY A 524 -3.23 -6.31 -10.97
CA GLY A 524 -4.58 -5.96 -10.54
C GLY A 524 -4.73 -4.54 -10.00
N SER A 525 -5.92 -4.24 -9.50
CA SER A 525 -6.25 -2.94 -8.90
C SER A 525 -7.26 -3.11 -7.76
N ILE A 526 -7.15 -2.24 -6.74
CA ILE A 526 -8.09 -2.18 -5.62
C ILE A 526 -8.72 -0.79 -5.58
N MET A 527 -10.04 -0.73 -5.58
CA MET A 527 -10.80 0.52 -5.66
C MET A 527 -11.13 1.05 -4.27
N PHE A 528 -10.72 2.29 -3.96
CA PHE A 528 -11.06 3.01 -2.73
C PHE A 528 -12.18 4.02 -3.01
N HIS A 529 -13.43 3.80 -2.63
CA HIS A 529 -14.00 2.69 -1.86
C HIS A 529 -15.47 2.48 -2.28
N HIS A 530 -16.09 1.37 -1.86
CA HIS A 530 -17.36 0.88 -2.39
C HIS A 530 -18.45 1.94 -2.54
N GLY A 531 -18.86 2.60 -1.46
CA GLY A 531 -19.96 3.57 -1.44
C GLY A 531 -19.68 4.81 -2.29
N ARG A 532 -18.41 5.20 -2.48
CA ARG A 532 -18.05 6.29 -3.40
C ARG A 532 -18.12 5.85 -4.87
N PHE A 533 -17.76 4.60 -5.15
CA PHE A 533 -17.87 3.98 -6.48
C PHE A 533 -19.35 3.77 -6.88
N ALA A 534 -20.16 3.25 -5.95
CA ALA A 534 -21.60 3.00 -6.10
C ALA A 534 -22.40 4.32 -6.24
N SER A 535 -22.21 5.29 -5.35
CA SER A 535 -22.94 6.58 -5.39
C SER A 535 -22.67 7.41 -6.64
N LYS A 536 -21.52 7.19 -7.30
CA LYS A 536 -21.19 7.78 -8.61
C LYS A 536 -21.59 6.92 -9.82
N LYS A 537 -22.19 5.74 -9.62
CA LYS A 537 -22.53 4.75 -10.66
C LYS A 537 -21.35 4.28 -11.51
N TYR A 538 -20.19 4.05 -10.91
CA TYR A 538 -19.01 3.64 -11.68
C TYR A 538 -19.04 2.17 -12.13
N PHE A 539 -19.83 1.30 -11.47
CA PHE A 539 -20.01 -0.11 -11.84
C PHE A 539 -20.37 -0.32 -13.32
N GLU A 540 -21.44 0.31 -13.81
CA GLU A 540 -21.92 0.24 -15.21
C GLU A 540 -20.82 0.59 -16.23
N LEU A 541 -19.91 1.50 -15.86
CA LEU A 541 -18.85 2.00 -16.75
C LEU A 541 -17.64 1.06 -16.86
N PHE A 542 -17.51 0.08 -15.95
CA PHE A 542 -16.42 -0.90 -15.93
C PHE A 542 -16.79 -2.23 -16.59
N THR A 543 -18.08 -2.55 -16.68
CA THR A 543 -18.60 -3.84 -17.18
C THR A 543 -19.27 -3.77 -18.56
N GLN A 544 -19.55 -2.57 -19.07
CA GLN A 544 -19.93 -2.37 -20.48
C GLN A 544 -18.87 -2.95 -21.45
N ALA A 545 -19.30 -3.33 -22.66
CA ALA A 545 -18.40 -3.90 -23.67
C ALA A 545 -17.18 -3.01 -23.95
N GLY A 546 -15.97 -3.58 -23.91
CA GLY A 546 -14.71 -2.87 -24.09
C GLY A 546 -14.20 -2.08 -22.87
N ALA A 547 -14.93 -2.06 -21.76
CA ALA A 547 -14.42 -1.57 -20.47
C ALA A 547 -13.60 -2.66 -19.74
N PRO A 548 -12.73 -2.31 -18.78
CA PRO A 548 -11.71 -3.23 -18.27
C PRO A 548 -12.25 -4.52 -17.65
N TYR A 549 -13.45 -4.49 -17.05
CA TYR A 549 -14.05 -5.64 -16.36
C TYR A 549 -15.24 -6.21 -17.15
N ALA A 550 -15.29 -6.05 -18.47
CA ALA A 550 -16.37 -6.57 -19.33
C ALA A 550 -16.57 -8.11 -19.22
N GLN A 551 -15.51 -8.86 -18.93
CA GLN A 551 -15.54 -10.32 -18.71
C GLN A 551 -15.14 -10.66 -17.26
N LYS A 552 -15.59 -11.81 -16.74
CA LYS A 552 -15.14 -12.33 -15.43
C LYS A 552 -13.82 -13.09 -15.57
N VAL A 553 -12.87 -12.83 -14.69
CA VAL A 553 -11.54 -13.49 -14.67
C VAL A 553 -11.19 -13.97 -13.26
N PRO A 554 -10.39 -15.05 -13.12
CA PRO A 554 -9.88 -15.48 -11.82
C PRO A 554 -8.85 -14.48 -11.26
N THR A 555 -8.55 -14.60 -9.97
CA THR A 555 -7.42 -13.90 -9.35
C THR A 555 -6.08 -14.48 -9.84
N PRO A 556 -4.97 -13.71 -9.79
CA PRO A 556 -3.68 -14.17 -10.32
C PRO A 556 -3.07 -15.29 -9.47
N PRO A 557 -2.54 -16.37 -10.08
CA PRO A 557 -1.87 -17.46 -9.36
C PRO A 557 -0.61 -16.95 -8.66
N MET A 558 -0.20 -17.60 -7.57
CA MET A 558 0.92 -17.15 -6.72
C MET A 558 2.01 -18.23 -6.68
N PRO A 559 2.96 -18.24 -7.64
CA PRO A 559 3.95 -19.33 -7.76
C PRO A 559 4.76 -19.61 -6.49
N TRP A 560 4.96 -18.62 -5.62
CA TRP A 560 5.67 -18.79 -4.34
C TRP A 560 4.81 -19.42 -3.22
N LYS A 561 3.48 -19.53 -3.40
CA LYS A 561 2.58 -20.37 -2.59
C LYS A 561 2.32 -21.72 -3.26
N ASP A 562 2.12 -21.72 -4.57
CA ASP A 562 1.74 -22.90 -5.35
C ASP A 562 2.91 -23.88 -5.56
N ALA A 563 4.12 -23.35 -5.75
CA ALA A 563 5.37 -24.09 -5.96
C ALA A 563 6.57 -23.41 -5.26
N PRO A 564 6.53 -23.24 -3.92
CA PRO A 564 7.61 -22.61 -3.16
C PRO A 564 8.96 -23.32 -3.36
N THR A 565 10.01 -22.54 -3.58
CA THR A 565 11.41 -23.01 -3.71
C THR A 565 12.23 -22.87 -2.43
N GLU A 566 11.70 -22.13 -1.45
CA GLU A 566 12.33 -21.78 -0.18
C GLU A 566 11.44 -22.26 0.99
N GLY A 567 12.03 -22.50 2.16
CA GLY A 567 11.33 -22.77 3.41
C GLY A 567 11.32 -21.56 4.35
N ILE A 568 10.70 -21.74 5.52
CA ILE A 568 10.62 -20.74 6.59
C ILE A 568 11.14 -21.35 7.88
N ILE A 569 11.84 -20.56 8.70
CA ILE A 569 12.12 -20.87 10.11
C ILE A 569 11.25 -19.98 10.98
N ILE A 570 10.68 -20.56 12.03
CA ILE A 570 9.97 -19.85 13.08
C ILE A 570 10.34 -20.44 14.43
N GLY A 571 10.21 -19.69 15.53
CA GLY A 571 10.41 -20.26 16.86
C GLY A 571 10.10 -19.27 17.96
N THR A 572 10.24 -19.71 19.20
CA THR A 572 10.24 -18.86 20.38
C THR A 572 11.58 -18.98 21.11
N VAL A 573 12.07 -17.87 21.67
CA VAL A 573 13.17 -17.86 22.65
C VAL A 573 12.58 -17.56 24.03
N THR A 574 12.74 -18.49 24.95
CA THR A 574 12.37 -18.35 26.37
C THR A 574 13.62 -18.50 27.24
N ARG A 575 13.51 -18.21 28.54
CA ARG A 575 14.49 -18.69 29.52
C ARG A 575 14.18 -20.13 29.94
N ASP A 576 15.18 -20.86 30.42
CA ASP A 576 15.04 -22.24 30.89
C ASP A 576 14.58 -22.33 32.35
N ASP A 577 14.78 -21.26 33.14
CA ASP A 577 14.55 -21.26 34.59
C ASP A 577 13.09 -21.02 35.00
N ASP A 578 12.36 -20.18 34.26
CA ASP A 578 10.91 -19.94 34.47
C ASP A 578 10.06 -20.03 33.20
N GLY A 579 10.66 -20.20 32.02
CA GLY A 579 9.94 -20.28 30.75
C GLY A 579 9.50 -18.92 30.16
N GLU A 580 9.84 -17.80 30.81
CA GLU A 580 9.44 -16.48 30.33
C GLU A 580 10.11 -16.12 28.98
N PRO A 581 9.42 -15.39 28.09
CA PRO A 581 9.99 -14.91 26.83
C PRO A 581 11.26 -14.07 27.00
N VAL A 582 12.21 -14.24 26.08
CA VAL A 582 13.37 -13.36 25.94
C VAL A 582 13.14 -12.42 24.76
N VAL A 583 13.04 -11.12 25.02
CA VAL A 583 12.98 -10.06 23.99
C VAL A 583 14.38 -9.65 23.54
N ASP A 584 14.54 -9.29 22.26
CA ASP A 584 15.81 -8.90 21.64
C ASP A 584 16.94 -9.93 21.88
N ALA A 585 16.64 -11.23 21.84
CA ALA A 585 17.65 -12.25 21.60
C ALA A 585 17.97 -12.28 20.10
N GLN A 586 19.23 -12.47 19.76
CA GLN A 586 19.73 -12.46 18.39
C GLN A 586 19.87 -13.90 17.89
N ILE A 587 19.07 -14.30 16.90
CA ILE A 587 19.16 -15.62 16.25
C ILE A 587 19.82 -15.44 14.88
N THR A 588 20.87 -16.22 14.65
CA THR A 588 21.62 -16.29 13.39
C THR A 588 21.61 -17.72 12.85
N ARG A 589 21.86 -17.87 11.55
CA ARG A 589 21.93 -19.15 10.83
C ARG A 589 23.28 -19.27 10.14
N THR A 590 23.83 -20.48 10.04
CA THR A 590 24.94 -20.73 9.12
C THR A 590 24.58 -20.28 7.69
N ASP A 591 25.59 -19.80 6.96
CA ASP A 591 25.46 -19.24 5.62
C ASP A 591 24.43 -18.10 5.54
N SER A 592 24.45 -17.20 6.53
CA SER A 592 23.64 -15.97 6.58
C SER A 592 24.30 -14.88 7.44
N GLU A 593 24.25 -13.64 6.99
CA GLU A 593 24.57 -12.45 7.80
C GLU A 593 23.33 -11.84 8.47
N TYR A 594 22.13 -12.34 8.17
CA TYR A 594 20.88 -11.85 8.75
C TYR A 594 20.73 -12.25 10.21
N VAL A 595 20.50 -11.25 11.07
CA VAL A 595 20.16 -11.42 12.48
C VAL A 595 18.66 -11.28 12.65
N ALA A 596 17.97 -12.38 12.98
CA ALA A 596 16.61 -12.34 13.48
C ALA A 596 16.62 -11.87 14.95
N LEU A 597 15.56 -11.18 15.37
CA LEU A 597 15.37 -10.73 16.75
C LEU A 597 14.10 -11.38 17.31
N SER A 598 14.14 -11.82 18.56
CA SER A 598 12.94 -12.26 19.27
C SER A 598 12.11 -11.07 19.78
N SER A 599 10.80 -11.16 19.62
CA SER A 599 9.83 -10.14 20.04
C SER A 599 9.40 -10.33 21.51
N ALA A 600 8.41 -9.58 22.02
CA ALA A 600 8.02 -9.63 23.44
C ALA A 600 7.38 -10.96 23.89
N ASP A 601 6.77 -11.68 22.95
CA ASP A 601 6.27 -13.06 23.09
C ASP A 601 7.39 -14.10 22.83
N GLY A 602 8.64 -13.65 22.68
CA GLY A 602 9.81 -14.48 22.39
C GLY A 602 9.86 -14.96 20.94
N LEU A 603 8.85 -14.66 20.12
CA LEU A 603 8.75 -15.12 18.75
C LEU A 603 9.87 -14.53 17.89
N TYR A 604 10.50 -15.37 17.07
CA TYR A 604 11.39 -14.95 15.99
C TYR A 604 11.06 -15.72 14.70
N SER A 605 11.50 -15.17 13.57
CA SER A 605 11.32 -15.79 12.25
C SER A 605 12.49 -15.54 11.30
N MET A 606 12.62 -16.40 10.29
CA MET A 606 13.42 -16.16 9.08
C MET A 606 12.63 -16.68 7.87
N LEU A 607 12.28 -15.78 6.95
CA LEU A 607 11.68 -16.14 5.66
C LEU A 607 12.75 -16.49 4.63
N LYS A 608 12.33 -17.05 3.48
CA LYS A 608 13.18 -17.26 2.29
C LYS A 608 14.47 -18.02 2.60
N VAL A 609 14.35 -19.09 3.39
CA VAL A 609 15.47 -19.94 3.77
C VAL A 609 15.65 -21.03 2.71
N PRO A 610 16.81 -21.13 2.02
CA PRO A 610 17.01 -22.18 1.03
C PRO A 610 16.87 -23.58 1.65
N PRO A 611 16.45 -24.60 0.87
CA PRO A 611 16.44 -25.99 1.34
C PRO A 611 17.85 -26.45 1.67
N GLY A 612 18.06 -27.04 2.85
CA GLY A 612 19.39 -27.33 3.36
C GLY A 612 19.39 -27.88 4.79
N THR A 613 20.56 -27.88 5.42
CA THR A 613 20.73 -28.23 6.83
C THR A 613 21.67 -27.21 7.47
N TYR A 614 21.24 -26.61 8.57
CA TYR A 614 21.89 -25.45 9.17
C TYR A 614 22.10 -25.61 10.68
N THR A 615 23.05 -24.86 11.23
CA THR A 615 23.07 -24.57 12.67
C THR A 615 22.43 -23.20 12.90
N LEU A 616 21.54 -23.12 13.87
CA LEU A 616 21.04 -21.86 14.42
C LEU A 616 21.78 -21.52 15.70
N THR A 617 22.22 -20.27 15.84
CA THR A 617 22.92 -19.77 17.03
C THR A 617 22.13 -18.61 17.63
N CYS A 618 21.75 -18.73 18.90
CA CYS A 618 21.01 -17.73 19.66
C CYS A 618 21.90 -17.09 20.74
N ARG A 619 21.84 -15.76 20.85
CA ARG A 619 22.62 -14.95 21.79
C ARG A 619 21.74 -13.95 22.53
N LYS A 620 22.03 -13.75 23.81
CA LYS A 620 21.48 -12.67 24.64
C LYS A 620 22.52 -12.24 25.68
N GLN A 621 22.72 -10.95 25.87
CA GLN A 621 23.72 -10.42 26.80
C GLN A 621 23.44 -10.90 28.23
N GLY A 622 24.46 -11.51 28.85
CA GLY A 622 24.37 -12.08 30.19
C GLY A 622 23.85 -13.52 30.27
N LEU A 623 23.35 -14.09 29.16
CA LEU A 623 22.99 -15.51 29.07
C LEU A 623 24.06 -16.28 28.25
N PRO A 624 24.19 -17.61 28.43
CA PRO A 624 25.02 -18.45 27.57
C PRO A 624 24.56 -18.39 26.11
N GLU A 625 25.50 -18.56 25.17
CA GLU A 625 25.15 -18.84 23.77
C GLU A 625 24.51 -20.23 23.67
N TRP A 626 23.42 -20.33 22.91
CA TRP A 626 22.75 -21.59 22.61
C TRP A 626 22.86 -21.90 21.12
N GLN A 627 23.07 -23.17 20.77
CA GLN A 627 23.11 -23.63 19.37
C GLN A 627 22.18 -24.82 19.15
N VAL A 628 21.44 -24.79 18.03
CA VAL A 628 20.67 -25.93 17.53
C VAL A 628 21.28 -26.34 16.19
N ALA A 629 21.99 -27.46 16.18
CA ALA A 629 22.56 -28.05 14.98
C ALA A 629 21.52 -28.88 14.19
N ASP A 630 21.90 -29.31 12.98
CA ASP A 630 21.11 -30.22 12.13
C ASP A 630 19.68 -29.75 11.80
N VAL A 631 19.42 -28.44 11.81
CA VAL A 631 18.12 -27.85 11.46
C VAL A 631 17.88 -28.01 9.95
N ARG A 632 17.04 -28.98 9.57
CA ARG A 632 16.73 -29.30 8.17
C ARG A 632 15.58 -28.46 7.65
N ILE A 633 15.81 -27.76 6.54
CA ILE A 633 14.83 -26.92 5.87
C ILE A 633 14.44 -27.55 4.55
N THR A 634 13.13 -27.60 4.28
CA THR A 634 12.56 -28.09 3.03
C THR A 634 11.73 -26.98 2.38
N ALA A 635 11.74 -26.92 1.05
CA ALA A 635 10.95 -25.95 0.30
C ALA A 635 9.45 -26.07 0.64
N GLY A 636 8.78 -24.93 0.86
CA GLY A 636 7.36 -24.89 1.22
C GLY A 636 7.01 -25.41 2.61
N GLN A 637 7.99 -25.67 3.47
CA GLN A 637 7.76 -26.08 4.87
C GLN A 637 8.13 -24.97 5.85
N VAL A 638 7.30 -24.80 6.87
CA VAL A 638 7.63 -23.98 8.05
C VAL A 638 8.26 -24.89 9.09
N THR A 639 9.51 -24.60 9.45
CA THR A 639 10.30 -25.39 10.41
C THR A 639 10.33 -24.66 11.75
N ARG A 640 9.64 -25.21 12.75
CA ARG A 640 9.64 -24.63 14.10
C ARG A 640 10.86 -25.09 14.91
N VAL A 641 11.64 -24.13 15.42
CA VAL A 641 12.78 -24.36 16.32
C VAL A 641 12.67 -23.43 17.53
N ASN A 642 12.06 -23.91 18.60
CA ASN A 642 12.03 -23.19 19.88
C ASN A 642 13.37 -23.37 20.63
N MET A 643 13.75 -22.39 21.44
CA MET A 643 15.04 -22.33 22.15
C MET A 643 14.83 -21.87 23.59
N ALA A 644 15.48 -22.53 24.55
CA ALA A 644 15.54 -22.11 25.94
C ALA A 644 16.95 -21.59 26.25
N LEU A 645 17.04 -20.36 26.78
CA LEU A 645 18.30 -19.75 27.20
C LEU A 645 18.46 -19.88 28.72
N GLY A 646 19.20 -20.91 29.11
CA GLY A 646 19.50 -21.28 30.48
C GLY A 646 19.86 -22.76 30.53
N ALA A 647 20.67 -23.15 31.53
CA ALA A 647 21.30 -24.46 31.66
C ALA A 647 22.16 -24.94 30.46
N VAL A 648 23.30 -25.56 30.76
CA VAL A 648 24.05 -26.32 29.74
C VAL A 648 23.45 -27.71 29.67
N VAL A 649 22.57 -27.95 28.69
CA VAL A 649 22.23 -29.33 28.29
C VAL A 649 23.51 -29.94 27.71
N ALA A 650 24.12 -30.86 28.47
CA ALA A 650 25.29 -31.59 27.99
C ALA A 650 24.93 -32.34 26.70
N ALA A 651 25.80 -32.23 25.68
CA ALA A 651 25.59 -32.88 24.41
C ALA A 651 25.32 -34.38 24.61
N ALA A 652 24.28 -34.90 23.95
CA ALA A 652 23.99 -36.32 23.98
C ALA A 652 25.24 -37.12 23.54
N PRO A 653 25.62 -38.20 24.24
CA PRO A 653 26.77 -38.99 23.85
C PRO A 653 26.59 -39.50 22.41
N PRO A 654 27.67 -39.56 21.61
CA PRO A 654 27.57 -40.06 20.24
C PRO A 654 27.00 -41.48 20.25
N PRO A 655 26.13 -41.84 19.28
CA PRO A 655 25.49 -43.15 19.26
C PRO A 655 26.55 -44.25 19.26
N GLU A 656 26.42 -45.22 20.16
CA GLU A 656 27.41 -46.27 20.34
C GLU A 656 27.71 -46.98 19.00
N PRO A 657 28.99 -47.26 18.68
CA PRO A 657 29.34 -47.93 17.44
C PRO A 657 28.69 -49.32 17.43
N LYS A 658 27.84 -49.57 16.43
CA LYS A 658 27.11 -50.84 16.29
C LYS A 658 28.06 -52.03 16.49
N PRO A 659 27.74 -52.99 17.38
CA PRO A 659 28.62 -54.11 17.66
C PRO A 659 28.89 -54.89 16.37
N THR A 660 30.17 -55.06 16.05
CA THR A 660 30.58 -55.81 14.86
C THR A 660 30.35 -57.29 15.10
N VAL A 661 29.47 -57.90 14.30
CA VAL A 661 29.19 -59.34 14.39
C VAL A 661 30.45 -60.11 13.93
N LEU A 662 31.11 -60.76 14.87
CA LEU A 662 32.13 -61.78 14.62
C LEU A 662 31.51 -63.17 14.82
N ALA A 663 32.05 -64.15 14.08
CA ALA A 663 31.37 -65.41 13.82
C ALA A 663 31.26 -66.35 15.03
N GLU A 664 30.22 -67.17 15.02
CA GLU A 664 29.92 -68.19 16.04
C GLU A 664 30.93 -69.36 16.05
N SER A 665 31.06 -70.01 17.19
CA SER A 665 31.60 -71.36 17.36
C SER A 665 31.05 -71.98 18.65
N PRO A 666 30.96 -73.32 18.76
CA PRO A 666 29.69 -73.95 19.16
C PRO A 666 29.50 -74.30 20.66
N GLU A 667 28.30 -74.79 20.93
CA GLU A 667 27.64 -75.04 22.22
C GLU A 667 28.34 -76.02 23.18
N THR A 668 27.97 -75.93 24.47
CA THR A 668 27.81 -77.06 25.40
C THR A 668 26.80 -76.67 26.51
N PRO A 669 26.12 -77.61 27.20
CA PRO A 669 24.66 -77.47 27.41
C PRO A 669 24.16 -77.16 28.84
N GLU A 670 22.85 -76.87 28.94
CA GLU A 670 22.07 -76.69 30.18
C GLU A 670 22.04 -77.90 31.14
N PRO A 671 21.53 -77.69 32.37
CA PRO A 671 20.37 -78.51 32.77
C PRO A 671 19.21 -77.76 33.50
N THR A 672 18.05 -77.72 32.83
CA THR A 672 16.72 -78.14 33.34
C THR A 672 15.94 -77.31 34.39
N ALA A 673 14.73 -76.91 33.99
CA ALA A 673 13.73 -76.09 34.68
C ALA A 673 12.92 -76.73 35.85
N ILE A 674 12.21 -75.87 36.60
CA ILE A 674 10.97 -76.17 37.37
C ILE A 674 9.95 -75.01 37.19
N THR A 675 8.64 -75.29 37.21
CA THR A 675 7.49 -74.35 37.06
C THR A 675 6.21 -74.98 37.67
N PRO A 676 5.00 -74.35 37.66
CA PRO A 676 4.52 -73.05 38.19
C PRO A 676 3.58 -73.29 39.43
N PRO A 677 2.61 -72.43 39.89
CA PRO A 677 1.37 -71.95 39.21
C PRO A 677 1.15 -70.39 39.25
N THR A 678 0.27 -69.66 38.51
CA THR A 678 -1.22 -69.69 38.29
C THR A 678 -1.99 -69.06 39.50
N GLU A 679 -3.00 -68.14 39.44
CA GLU A 679 -3.93 -67.68 38.36
C GLU A 679 -4.44 -66.17 38.43
N PRO A 680 -5.75 -65.78 38.43
CA PRO A 680 -6.45 -64.90 37.44
C PRO A 680 -6.78 -63.44 37.90
N GLY A 681 -7.40 -62.52 37.13
CA GLY A 681 -7.77 -62.46 35.70
C GLY A 681 -9.04 -61.61 35.35
N ARG A 682 -9.02 -60.84 34.23
CA ARG A 682 -10.14 -60.31 33.34
C ARG A 682 -11.36 -59.53 33.95
N PRO A 683 -12.26 -58.88 33.14
CA PRO A 683 -12.31 -58.61 31.67
C PRO A 683 -12.59 -57.12 31.28
N ALA A 684 -12.88 -56.85 29.99
CA ALA A 684 -13.36 -55.57 29.44
C ALA A 684 -14.35 -55.76 28.25
N THR A 685 -15.28 -54.80 28.03
CA THR A 685 -16.21 -54.59 26.88
C THR A 685 -16.92 -53.22 27.10
N SER A 686 -17.09 -52.23 26.21
CA SER A 686 -17.50 -52.09 24.78
C SER A 686 -19.01 -51.90 24.54
N HIS A 687 -19.43 -50.75 24.00
CA HIS A 687 -20.61 -50.40 23.13
C HIS A 687 -20.67 -48.84 23.03
N GLN A 688 -20.93 -48.12 21.92
CA GLN A 688 -21.94 -48.12 20.82
C GLN A 688 -23.25 -47.31 21.08
N THR A 689 -23.70 -46.60 20.04
CA THR A 689 -24.67 -45.48 20.01
C THR A 689 -26.16 -45.87 19.86
N PRO A 690 -27.10 -44.95 20.11
CA PRO A 690 -28.15 -44.65 19.10
C PRO A 690 -28.52 -43.14 18.98
N SER A 691 -29.66 -42.78 18.34
CA SER A 691 -29.86 -41.49 17.62
C SER A 691 -31.17 -40.72 17.90
N ALA A 692 -31.11 -39.38 17.69
CA ALA A 692 -32.11 -38.46 17.06
C ALA A 692 -33.46 -38.05 17.72
N GLU A 693 -33.99 -36.91 17.22
CA GLU A 693 -35.33 -36.25 17.40
C GLU A 693 -35.68 -35.64 18.80
N SER A 694 -36.45 -34.54 18.96
CA SER A 694 -36.76 -33.35 18.11
C SER A 694 -37.43 -32.19 18.92
N THR A 695 -37.62 -31.02 18.28
CA THR A 695 -38.68 -29.97 18.51
C THR A 695 -38.72 -29.02 19.76
N ASP A 696 -38.52 -27.72 19.47
CA ASP A 696 -39.34 -26.51 19.80
C ASP A 696 -39.46 -25.78 21.18
N THR A 697 -39.03 -24.49 21.14
CA THR A 697 -39.67 -23.22 21.59
C THR A 697 -40.02 -22.92 23.09
N PRO A 698 -39.56 -21.77 23.69
CA PRO A 698 -39.80 -21.39 25.10
C PRO A 698 -40.60 -20.08 25.37
N ALA A 699 -41.25 -19.98 26.56
CA ALA A 699 -41.75 -18.75 27.24
C ALA A 699 -42.33 -19.11 28.65
N PRO A 700 -42.65 -18.19 29.60
CA PRO A 700 -42.27 -16.77 29.79
C PRO A 700 -41.74 -16.45 31.23
N LYS A 701 -41.65 -15.14 31.56
CA LYS A 701 -41.22 -14.48 32.82
C LYS A 701 -42.31 -14.41 33.91
N PRO A 702 -41.98 -14.13 35.19
CA PRO A 702 -42.81 -13.22 36.02
C PRO A 702 -42.02 -12.28 36.98
N GLU A 703 -42.74 -11.41 37.70
CA GLU A 703 -42.27 -10.26 38.53
C GLU A 703 -43.27 -10.01 39.70
N ALA A 704 -43.01 -9.33 40.84
CA ALA A 704 -41.80 -8.83 41.53
C ALA A 704 -42.21 -8.33 42.97
N THR A 705 -41.61 -7.23 43.49
CA THR A 705 -42.06 -6.27 44.56
C THR A 705 -41.47 -6.30 46.00
N ALA A 706 -41.27 -5.06 46.53
CA ALA A 706 -41.38 -4.55 47.93
C ALA A 706 -40.25 -4.68 49.01
N SER A 707 -39.58 -3.54 49.30
CA SER A 707 -39.39 -2.78 50.58
C SER A 707 -39.25 -3.44 51.99
N PRO A 708 -38.73 -2.75 53.06
CA PRO A 708 -38.43 -1.30 53.22
C PRO A 708 -37.02 -0.94 53.81
N ALA A 709 -36.79 0.35 54.11
CA ALA A 709 -35.59 0.91 54.79
C ALA A 709 -35.81 1.22 56.29
N PRO A 710 -34.84 1.79 57.05
CA PRO A 710 -34.85 3.25 57.26
C PRO A 710 -33.50 3.98 57.55
N SER A 711 -33.51 5.32 57.44
CA SER A 711 -32.73 6.36 58.20
C SER A 711 -31.18 6.38 58.14
N GLU A 712 -30.47 7.51 58.29
CA GLU A 712 -30.86 8.87 58.71
C GLU A 712 -30.02 10.01 58.03
N THR A 713 -30.41 11.24 58.34
CA THR A 713 -30.05 12.62 57.90
C THR A 713 -28.56 13.03 57.92
N THR A 714 -28.12 14.24 57.49
CA THR A 714 -28.76 15.50 56.99
C THR A 714 -28.20 15.88 55.57
N GLU A 715 -28.29 17.06 54.93
CA GLU A 715 -28.80 18.45 55.15
C GLU A 715 -29.10 19.13 53.78
N ASP A 716 -29.67 20.36 53.75
CA ASP A 716 -29.80 21.26 52.57
C ASP A 716 -29.88 22.73 53.07
N PRO A 717 -29.30 23.76 52.40
CA PRO A 717 -30.10 24.54 51.42
C PRO A 717 -29.32 25.17 50.24
N HIS A 718 -29.92 25.19 49.03
CA HIS A 718 -30.38 26.45 48.39
C HIS A 718 -31.05 26.25 47.01
N ASP A 719 -32.28 26.78 46.86
CA ASP A 719 -33.05 26.81 45.61
C ASP A 719 -32.84 28.11 44.81
N THR A 720 -32.67 28.00 43.48
CA THR A 720 -32.97 29.05 42.48
C THR A 720 -33.35 28.44 41.12
N PRO A 721 -34.24 29.08 40.32
CA PRO A 721 -35.00 28.39 39.28
C PRO A 721 -34.29 28.24 37.92
N LYS A 722 -34.64 27.17 37.19
CA LYS A 722 -34.24 26.95 35.79
C LYS A 722 -34.91 27.98 34.84
N PRO A 723 -34.17 28.58 33.89
CA PRO A 723 -34.73 29.55 32.95
C PRO A 723 -35.61 28.92 31.88
N SER A 724 -36.63 29.65 31.44
CA SER A 724 -37.58 29.22 30.41
C SER A 724 -37.02 29.31 28.98
N THR A 725 -37.65 28.57 28.06
CA THR A 725 -37.23 28.38 26.66
C THR A 725 -36.93 29.68 25.91
N THR A 726 -37.64 30.77 26.22
CA THR A 726 -37.47 32.10 25.62
C THR A 726 -36.04 32.65 25.79
N SER A 727 -35.37 32.35 26.91
CA SER A 727 -34.01 32.84 27.18
C SER A 727 -32.98 32.31 26.17
N ARG A 728 -33.06 31.02 25.82
CA ARG A 728 -32.10 30.37 24.91
C ARG A 728 -32.12 30.96 23.50
N VAL A 729 -33.28 31.39 23.00
CA VAL A 729 -33.40 32.00 21.66
C VAL A 729 -32.68 33.35 21.61
N VAL A 730 -32.80 34.17 22.66
CA VAL A 730 -32.13 35.48 22.75
C VAL A 730 -30.61 35.31 22.81
N THR A 731 -30.10 34.34 23.56
CA THR A 731 -28.67 34.02 23.60
C THR A 731 -28.12 33.61 22.23
N ILE A 732 -28.84 32.79 21.47
CA ILE A 732 -28.42 32.36 20.13
C ILE A 732 -28.39 33.55 19.16
N ILE A 733 -29.41 34.42 19.19
CA ILE A 733 -29.45 35.63 18.33
C ILE A 733 -28.28 36.57 18.64
N LEU A 734 -27.97 36.80 19.93
CA LEU A 734 -26.81 37.59 20.35
C LEU A 734 -25.48 36.97 19.89
N PHE A 735 -25.34 35.64 19.94
CA PHE A 735 -24.13 34.95 19.50
C PHE A 735 -23.92 35.04 17.98
N VAL A 736 -25.00 34.91 17.19
CA VAL A 736 -24.95 35.09 15.73
C VAL A 736 -24.61 36.54 15.34
N LEU A 737 -25.18 37.53 16.05
CA LEU A 737 -24.84 38.94 15.84
C LEU A 737 -23.38 39.25 16.21
N LEU A 738 -22.84 38.62 17.26
CA LEU A 738 -21.44 38.76 17.64
C LEU A 738 -20.49 38.19 16.57
N ILE A 739 -20.80 37.01 16.01
CA ILE A 739 -20.05 36.41 14.90
C ILE A 739 -20.08 37.31 13.67
N ALA A 740 -21.24 37.89 13.33
CA ALA A 740 -21.36 38.82 12.21
C ALA A 740 -20.52 40.10 12.41
N ALA A 741 -20.50 40.65 13.63
CA ALA A 741 -19.69 41.82 13.96
C ALA A 741 -18.18 41.53 13.88
N VAL A 742 -17.73 40.37 14.36
CA VAL A 742 -16.32 39.94 14.23
C VAL A 742 -15.94 39.71 12.77
N GLY A 743 -16.81 39.09 11.97
CA GLY A 743 -16.60 38.92 10.53
C GLY A 743 -16.45 40.25 9.78
N ALA A 744 -17.29 41.24 10.11
CA ALA A 744 -17.19 42.59 9.55
C ALA A 744 -15.87 43.29 9.95
N ALA A 745 -15.45 43.18 11.21
CA ALA A 745 -14.19 43.76 11.68
C ALA A 745 -12.97 43.14 10.97
N VAL A 746 -12.96 41.82 10.77
CA VAL A 746 -11.91 41.11 10.02
C VAL A 746 -11.89 41.53 8.53
N ALA A 747 -13.06 41.67 7.90
CA ALA A 747 -13.16 42.15 6.52
C ALA A 747 -12.59 43.57 6.35
N VAL A 748 -12.88 44.49 7.28
CA VAL A 748 -12.32 45.85 7.29
C VAL A 748 -10.80 45.84 7.51
N ALA A 749 -10.29 45.00 8.42
CA ALA A 749 -8.86 44.85 8.66
C ALA A 749 -8.11 44.34 7.40
N ILE A 750 -8.67 43.34 6.70
CA ILE A 750 -8.13 42.84 5.43
C ILE A 750 -8.17 43.92 4.34
N PHE A 751 -9.25 44.70 4.25
CA PHE A 751 -9.37 45.78 3.27
C PHE A 751 -8.33 46.89 3.48
N HIS A 752 -8.05 47.26 4.73
CA HIS A 752 -6.95 48.18 5.06
C HIS A 752 -5.56 47.59 4.76
N PHE A 753 -5.32 46.32 5.07
CA PHE A 753 -4.04 45.64 4.80
C PHE A 753 -3.74 45.53 3.29
N VAL A 754 -4.76 45.41 2.45
CA VAL A 754 -4.62 45.47 0.98
C VAL A 754 -4.29 46.90 0.52
N LEU A 755 -4.98 47.93 1.05
CA LEU A 755 -4.81 49.32 0.60
C LEU A 755 -3.50 50.00 1.02
N ASP A 756 -2.85 49.57 2.12
CA ASP A 756 -1.52 50.08 2.47
C ASP A 756 -0.40 49.44 1.63
N ARG A 757 -0.63 48.26 1.02
CA ARG A 757 0.41 47.57 0.24
C ARG A 757 0.68 48.24 -1.12
N ASP A 758 -0.30 48.94 -1.69
CA ASP A 758 -0.18 49.71 -2.93
C ASP A 758 0.53 51.08 -2.77
N LYS A 759 1.10 51.37 -1.59
CA LYS A 759 1.84 52.63 -1.32
C LYS A 759 3.35 52.48 -1.12
N THR A 760 3.89 51.27 -1.32
CA THR A 760 5.34 51.04 -1.27
C THR A 760 5.80 50.32 -2.53
N SER A 761 6.31 51.14 -3.46
CA SER A 761 7.11 50.75 -4.62
C SER A 761 8.50 50.26 -4.21
#